data_AF-A0A0A2LHT6-F1
#
_entry.id   AF-A0A0A2LHT6-F1
#
_cell.length_a   1.000
_cell.length_b   1.000
_cell.length_c   1.000
_cell.angle_alpha   90.00
_cell.angle_beta   90.00
_cell.angle_gamma   90.00
#
_symmetry.space_group_name_H-M   'P 1'
#
loop_
_entity.id
_entity.type
_entity.pdbx_description
1 polymer ?
#
loop_
_entity_poly.entity_id
_entity_poly.type
_entity_poly.pdbx_seq_one_letter_code
_entity_poly.pdbx_strand_id
1 'polypeptide(L)'
;MNNQLPTTTFKRKRNYFMIVIFFLLLHSGLYAQRGYYDAPYKRYEANLGQLSNGASTTSKSYAQSDLQSEASNQQCVNMSASNATVQWNLTEAADGLVIRYSVPDGQLATLGVYNGNTKVTTLPLTSTWSWEYLWSNGNPNNNGITNQNPRMRFDEVRYKFPNKIPVGGTLKLVRESGNIHLDFAEMEPVPAVVTAPSGAVTYTGNGSNLQSFIDQNGGSKIYIPSGVYNVSTELYFGVSNTSLIGAGMWYTQINFTTTSSGNGGLRANAGNISFADLYLTTNSTSRSNSYKAINGVFTSGSTVKNIWAEHFECGAWIAQYNVGGPAIADGFTLSHCRFRNNYADGINLCKGTANSVVEHCSFRNNGDDDQAMWSANGQECINNTFRYNTSENCWRASGVAIYGGKDNKAYNLIIKDNLEAGIRVSNNFDGAPFNNSGTHEIHDITITTCGTFNDTYNNPVAAIDIFSASNAGTQVKNVNMYNIDILDSRNDAISISKRSGDGIYNLNFNNITVNGTGKEFPNNNALNRDWGRGYCVLIASAPNGNATYCNMDYSNRGGNATTDENTSGGGSFSWTQSTNCSGGQNVAVTGVTLSPATATLSVGGTLQLTATVAPSNATNKSVTYASNNTAVATVNANGLVTAVSGGTATITVTTTDGNKTATSSITVNTASGGGNYYTIKNKWTNNYLYDAGANVGYGPSIANNNYKWEKIAVDGTYYILQNVGTGDMIHIENLTGTVQCTAGLDSWWSAQWSSEYVDGTWVRIKNRWQTSSMIHIENLTGYAQYLGGQNNWESAQWLFEAAPQSRNSTVEELTAENNALITIYPNPSINNEFNITMPELQPGDVATITVTDINGRQVLVNKQKESGRITHNLATGVYIVSINSGAFNVSKKLIVK
;
A
#
# COMPACT_ATOMS: atom_id res chain seq x y z
N MET A 1 45.54 -36.48 -48.31
CA MET A 1 46.33 -35.25 -48.46
C MET A 1 45.43 -34.06 -48.17
N ASN A 2 45.92 -33.16 -47.35
CA ASN A 2 45.23 -32.04 -46.70
C ASN A 2 44.50 -31.09 -47.68
N ASN A 3 43.27 -30.65 -47.38
CA ASN A 3 43.03 -29.38 -46.68
C ASN A 3 41.54 -29.01 -46.62
N GLN A 4 41.25 -28.19 -45.62
CA GLN A 4 39.98 -27.67 -45.08
C GLN A 4 38.87 -27.27 -46.06
N LEU A 5 37.63 -27.53 -45.66
CA LEU A 5 36.39 -26.88 -46.14
C LEU A 5 35.86 -25.92 -45.06
N PRO A 6 35.38 -24.70 -45.42
CA PRO A 6 34.92 -23.70 -44.47
C PRO A 6 33.44 -23.89 -44.07
N THR A 7 33.17 -23.56 -42.81
CA THR A 7 31.86 -23.52 -42.15
C THR A 7 30.97 -22.40 -42.70
N THR A 8 29.82 -22.76 -43.24
CA THR A 8 28.66 -21.86 -43.37
C THR A 8 27.41 -22.59 -42.89
N THR A 9 26.85 -22.17 -41.75
CA THR A 9 25.54 -22.64 -41.31
C THR A 9 24.80 -21.58 -40.49
N PHE A 10 23.60 -21.24 -41.00
CA PHE A 10 22.42 -20.70 -40.32
C PHE A 10 22.46 -19.31 -39.65
N LYS A 11 22.35 -18.25 -40.46
CA LYS A 11 21.67 -16.99 -40.10
C LYS A 11 20.22 -17.01 -40.58
N ARG A 12 19.29 -17.55 -39.79
CA ARG A 12 17.84 -17.24 -39.83
C ARG A 12 17.13 -18.02 -38.73
N LYS A 13 17.01 -17.38 -37.55
CA LYS A 13 16.01 -17.62 -36.47
C LYS A 13 16.55 -16.98 -35.18
N ARG A 14 16.53 -15.64 -35.09
CA ARG A 14 16.79 -14.91 -33.83
C ARG A 14 15.71 -13.89 -33.46
N ASN A 15 14.68 -13.72 -34.30
CA ASN A 15 13.66 -12.69 -34.10
C ASN A 15 12.36 -13.19 -33.45
N TYR A 16 12.24 -14.49 -33.14
CA TYR A 16 11.07 -15.06 -32.45
C TYR A 16 11.36 -15.52 -31.01
N PHE A 17 12.62 -15.47 -30.57
CA PHE A 17 13.03 -15.93 -29.23
C PHE A 17 13.06 -14.80 -28.18
N MET A 18 13.04 -13.52 -28.59
CA MET A 18 13.04 -12.36 -27.66
C MET A 18 11.64 -11.95 -27.20
N ILE A 19 10.60 -12.15 -28.02
CA ILE A 19 9.21 -11.79 -27.65
C ILE A 19 8.63 -12.77 -26.62
N VAL A 20 9.12 -14.02 -26.61
CA VAL A 20 8.70 -15.05 -25.66
C VAL A 20 9.36 -14.85 -24.28
N ILE A 21 10.54 -14.25 -24.21
CA ILE A 21 11.21 -13.95 -22.94
C ILE A 21 10.52 -12.78 -22.20
N PHE A 22 9.97 -11.80 -22.90
CA PHE A 22 9.24 -10.68 -22.27
C PHE A 22 7.92 -11.13 -21.61
N PHE A 23 7.27 -12.17 -22.15
CA PHE A 23 6.06 -12.77 -21.54
C PHE A 23 6.35 -13.87 -20.50
N LEU A 24 7.50 -14.56 -20.59
CA LEU A 24 7.93 -15.53 -19.58
C LEU A 24 8.59 -14.91 -18.34
N LEU A 25 9.07 -13.66 -18.41
CA LEU A 25 9.62 -12.94 -17.26
C LEU A 25 8.55 -12.40 -16.29
N LEU A 26 7.27 -12.41 -16.68
CA LEU A 26 6.15 -12.06 -15.79
C LEU A 26 5.62 -13.24 -14.96
N HIS A 27 6.06 -14.47 -15.24
CA HIS A 27 5.55 -15.69 -14.58
C HIS A 27 6.56 -16.39 -13.66
N SER A 28 7.79 -15.88 -13.55
CA SER A 28 8.71 -16.23 -12.47
C SER A 28 8.73 -15.07 -11.47
N GLY A 29 8.20 -15.26 -10.27
CA GLY A 29 8.20 -14.28 -9.17
C GLY A 29 9.59 -13.95 -8.61
N LEU A 30 10.53 -13.57 -9.48
CA LEU A 30 11.96 -13.34 -9.22
C LEU A 30 12.43 -11.95 -9.69
N TYR A 31 11.52 -11.07 -10.15
CA TYR A 31 11.78 -9.63 -10.27
C TYR A 31 10.93 -8.87 -9.25
N ALA A 32 11.55 -7.93 -8.54
CA ALA A 32 10.84 -7.00 -7.65
C ALA A 32 9.74 -6.28 -8.43
N GLN A 33 8.54 -6.21 -7.85
CA GLN A 33 7.41 -5.53 -8.48
C GLN A 33 7.74 -4.03 -8.61
N ARG A 34 7.79 -3.51 -9.84
CA ARG A 34 7.95 -2.06 -10.12
C ARG A 34 6.61 -1.44 -10.49
N GLY A 35 6.47 -0.15 -10.22
CA GLY A 35 5.27 0.63 -10.50
C GLY A 35 4.14 0.34 -9.50
N TYR A 36 2.98 0.95 -9.74
CA TYR A 36 1.75 0.68 -8.99
C TYR A 36 1.16 -0.68 -9.42
N TYR A 37 1.87 -1.75 -9.05
CA TYR A 37 1.68 -3.10 -9.58
C TYR A 37 0.35 -3.77 -9.15
N ASP A 38 -0.24 -3.31 -8.06
CA ASP A 38 -1.53 -3.74 -7.51
C ASP A 38 -2.65 -2.71 -7.78
N ALA A 39 -2.44 -1.81 -8.76
CA ALA A 39 -3.50 -0.96 -9.27
C ALA A 39 -4.72 -1.81 -9.66
N PRO A 40 -5.95 -1.42 -9.26
CA PRO A 40 -7.15 -2.21 -9.48
C PRO A 40 -7.60 -2.23 -10.95
N TYR A 41 -7.05 -1.36 -11.80
CA TYR A 41 -7.44 -1.21 -13.19
C TYR A 41 -6.51 -1.95 -14.16
N LYS A 42 -7.08 -2.42 -15.27
CA LYS A 42 -6.37 -2.92 -16.44
C LYS A 42 -6.52 -1.95 -17.60
N ARG A 43 -5.42 -1.65 -18.29
CA ARG A 43 -5.41 -0.80 -19.49
C ARG A 43 -5.65 -1.61 -20.76
N TYR A 44 -6.41 -1.01 -21.67
CA TYR A 44 -6.71 -1.46 -23.02
C TYR A 44 -6.32 -0.34 -23.99
N GLU A 45 -5.14 -0.46 -24.61
CA GLU A 45 -4.64 0.53 -25.57
C GLU A 45 -5.52 0.55 -26.83
N ALA A 46 -5.93 1.74 -27.29
CA ALA A 46 -6.85 1.89 -28.43
C ALA A 46 -6.25 1.38 -29.74
N ASN A 47 -4.96 1.59 -29.96
CA ASN A 47 -4.26 1.08 -31.13
C ASN A 47 -4.19 -0.46 -31.18
N LEU A 48 -4.44 -1.15 -30.06
CA LEU A 48 -4.51 -2.62 -29.97
C LEU A 48 -5.95 -3.14 -29.95
N GLY A 49 -6.95 -2.24 -29.97
CA GLY A 49 -8.36 -2.61 -30.06
C GLY A 49 -8.77 -3.06 -31.45
N GLN A 50 -9.93 -3.70 -31.55
CA GLN A 50 -10.55 -4.00 -32.83
C GLN A 50 -11.20 -2.72 -33.38
N LEU A 51 -10.66 -2.22 -34.49
CA LEU A 51 -11.09 -0.98 -35.14
C LEU A 51 -12.09 -1.26 -36.25
N SER A 52 -13.15 -0.45 -36.35
CA SER A 52 -14.12 -0.52 -37.46
C SER A 52 -14.75 0.84 -37.76
N ASN A 53 -15.54 0.89 -38.83
CA ASN A 53 -16.30 2.09 -39.25
C ASN A 53 -15.41 3.33 -39.45
N GLY A 54 -14.20 3.14 -40.00
CA GLY A 54 -13.27 4.24 -40.29
C GLY A 54 -12.41 4.70 -39.11
N ALA A 55 -12.48 4.05 -37.95
CA ALA A 55 -11.46 4.21 -36.91
C ALA A 55 -10.10 3.72 -37.44
N SER A 56 -9.04 4.48 -37.19
CA SER A 56 -7.69 4.14 -37.66
C SER A 56 -6.61 4.53 -36.66
N THR A 57 -5.60 3.67 -36.51
CA THR A 57 -4.42 3.95 -35.69
C THR A 57 -3.55 5.01 -36.36
N THR A 58 -3.13 6.01 -35.60
CA THR A 58 -2.18 7.02 -36.06
C THR A 58 -0.77 6.43 -36.16
N SER A 59 0.04 6.95 -37.10
CA SER A 59 1.47 6.63 -37.14
C SER A 59 2.13 7.08 -35.84
N LYS A 60 3.05 6.26 -35.32
CA LYS A 60 3.85 6.62 -34.16
C LYS A 60 4.65 7.89 -34.43
N SER A 61 4.54 8.89 -33.57
CA SER A 61 5.29 10.13 -33.72
C SER A 61 5.72 10.73 -32.38
N TYR A 62 6.99 11.12 -32.34
CA TYR A 62 7.56 11.85 -31.22
C TYR A 62 7.57 13.37 -31.45
N ALA A 63 7.26 13.82 -32.66
CA ALA A 63 7.27 15.23 -33.01
C ALA A 63 6.20 15.96 -32.20
N GLN A 64 6.61 16.99 -31.45
CA GLN A 64 5.72 17.68 -30.53
C GLN A 64 4.59 18.46 -31.21
N SER A 65 4.72 18.74 -32.51
CA SER A 65 3.63 19.25 -33.34
C SER A 65 2.49 18.26 -33.49
N ASP A 66 2.77 16.97 -33.41
CA ASP A 66 1.80 15.89 -33.57
C ASP A 66 1.16 15.59 -32.23
N LEU A 67 -0.14 15.30 -32.23
CA LEU A 67 -0.88 14.92 -31.01
C LEU A 67 -0.28 13.66 -30.37
N GLN A 68 0.19 12.74 -31.19
CA GLN A 68 0.78 11.47 -30.81
C GLN A 68 1.97 11.62 -29.86
N SER A 69 2.66 12.76 -29.83
CA SER A 69 3.78 12.93 -28.91
C SER A 69 3.37 12.87 -27.43
N GLU A 70 2.09 13.06 -27.12
CA GLU A 70 1.52 13.02 -25.76
C GLU A 70 0.59 11.81 -25.53
N ALA A 71 0.38 10.99 -26.57
CA ALA A 71 -0.35 9.73 -26.46
C ALA A 71 0.52 8.66 -25.82
N SER A 72 -0.09 7.70 -25.13
CA SER A 72 0.62 6.51 -24.66
C SER A 72 1.24 5.75 -25.84
N ASN A 73 2.46 5.25 -25.68
CA ASN A 73 3.26 4.61 -26.74
C ASN A 73 3.42 5.46 -28.02
N GLN A 74 3.14 6.76 -27.91
CA GLN A 74 3.09 7.73 -28.99
C GLN A 74 2.19 7.36 -30.15
N GLN A 75 1.06 6.70 -29.87
CA GLN A 75 0.04 6.36 -30.85
C GLN A 75 -1.34 6.48 -30.23
N CYS A 76 -2.33 6.82 -31.04
CA CYS A 76 -3.73 6.86 -30.65
C CYS A 76 -4.61 6.43 -31.83
N VAL A 77 -5.92 6.33 -31.62
CA VAL A 77 -6.88 6.03 -32.68
C VAL A 77 -7.63 7.30 -33.07
N ASN A 78 -7.55 7.67 -34.35
CA ASN A 78 -8.38 8.70 -34.94
C ASN A 78 -9.80 8.15 -35.19
N MET A 79 -10.81 8.78 -34.57
CA MET A 79 -12.22 8.45 -34.70
C MET A 79 -13.02 9.56 -35.39
N SER A 80 -12.45 10.19 -36.43
CA SER A 80 -13.08 11.27 -37.21
C SER A 80 -14.11 10.84 -38.27
N ALA A 81 -14.26 9.54 -38.54
CA ALA A 81 -15.37 9.00 -39.35
C ALA A 81 -16.65 8.84 -38.51
N SER A 82 -17.83 8.97 -39.12
CA SER A 82 -19.11 8.72 -38.43
C SER A 82 -19.19 7.28 -37.93
N ASN A 83 -19.59 7.08 -36.68
CA ASN A 83 -19.67 5.77 -36.02
C ASN A 83 -18.34 5.00 -35.94
N ALA A 84 -17.19 5.67 -36.11
CA ALA A 84 -15.88 5.08 -35.87
C ALA A 84 -15.87 4.36 -34.51
N THR A 85 -15.35 3.14 -34.49
CA THR A 85 -15.52 2.22 -33.35
C THR A 85 -14.20 1.59 -32.93
N VAL A 86 -13.99 1.48 -31.62
CA VAL A 86 -12.92 0.69 -31.00
C VAL A 86 -13.55 -0.27 -30.00
N GLN A 87 -13.13 -1.54 -29.99
CA GLN A 87 -13.62 -2.51 -29.01
C GLN A 87 -12.54 -3.49 -28.53
N TRP A 88 -12.74 -4.01 -27.32
CA TRP A 88 -11.87 -4.99 -26.68
C TRP A 88 -12.69 -6.02 -25.91
N ASN A 89 -12.13 -7.22 -25.72
CA ASN A 89 -12.65 -8.17 -24.75
C ASN A 89 -11.90 -8.00 -23.44
N LEU A 90 -12.63 -7.96 -22.33
CA LEU A 90 -12.03 -7.75 -21.02
C LEU A 90 -11.33 -9.01 -20.52
N THR A 91 -10.17 -8.84 -19.90
CA THR A 91 -9.42 -9.92 -19.25
C THR A 91 -9.91 -10.17 -17.81
N GLU A 92 -10.60 -9.20 -17.22
CA GLU A 92 -11.15 -9.24 -15.87
C GLU A 92 -12.55 -8.60 -15.84
N ALA A 93 -13.41 -9.05 -14.93
CA ALA A 93 -14.75 -8.47 -14.80
C ALA A 93 -14.68 -7.07 -14.17
N ALA A 94 -15.30 -6.08 -14.81
CA ALA A 94 -15.14 -4.67 -14.43
C ALA A 94 -16.40 -3.84 -14.68
N ASP A 95 -16.57 -2.79 -13.88
CA ASP A 95 -17.68 -1.83 -13.93
C ASP A 95 -17.23 -0.36 -13.80
N GLY A 96 -15.95 -0.09 -13.56
CA GLY A 96 -15.37 1.26 -13.62
C GLY A 96 -14.62 1.43 -14.93
N LEU A 97 -14.91 2.50 -15.66
CA LEU A 97 -14.28 2.85 -16.94
C LEU A 97 -13.64 4.23 -16.85
N VAL A 98 -12.38 4.32 -17.24
CA VAL A 98 -11.71 5.59 -17.55
C VAL A 98 -11.30 5.57 -19.00
N ILE A 99 -11.52 6.66 -19.71
CA ILE A 99 -11.11 6.83 -21.10
C ILE A 99 -10.14 8.01 -21.15
N ARG A 100 -8.93 7.80 -21.69
CA ARG A 100 -8.02 8.88 -22.04
C ARG A 100 -8.23 9.26 -23.51
N TYR A 101 -8.51 10.52 -23.76
CA TYR A 101 -8.92 11.01 -25.06
C TYR A 101 -8.41 12.43 -25.33
N SER A 102 -8.49 12.84 -26.60
CA SER A 102 -8.27 14.22 -27.00
C SER A 102 -9.40 14.67 -27.94
N VAL A 103 -9.94 15.85 -27.66
CA VAL A 103 -10.88 16.59 -28.51
C VAL A 103 -10.19 17.92 -28.88
N PRO A 104 -10.35 18.44 -30.11
CA PRO A 104 -9.77 19.72 -30.48
C PRO A 104 -10.15 20.85 -29.51
N ASP A 105 -9.26 21.81 -29.32
CA ASP A 105 -9.48 22.91 -28.38
C ASP A 105 -10.78 23.69 -28.67
N GLY A 106 -11.47 24.08 -27.60
CA GLY A 106 -12.79 24.71 -27.62
C GLY A 106 -13.93 23.86 -28.17
N GLN A 107 -13.72 22.57 -28.47
CA GLN A 107 -14.74 21.69 -29.05
C GLN A 107 -15.28 20.66 -28.06
N LEU A 108 -16.45 20.13 -28.41
CA LEU A 108 -17.11 19.03 -27.73
C LEU A 108 -17.22 17.83 -28.66
N ALA A 109 -17.26 16.65 -28.08
CA ALA A 109 -17.55 15.40 -28.79
C ALA A 109 -18.43 14.50 -27.94
N THR A 110 -19.00 13.45 -28.53
CA THR A 110 -19.77 12.45 -27.79
C THR A 110 -19.36 11.03 -28.17
N LEU A 111 -19.24 10.17 -27.17
CA LEU A 111 -18.82 8.78 -27.31
C LEU A 111 -19.87 7.85 -26.72
N GLY A 112 -20.49 7.03 -27.56
CA GLY A 112 -21.37 5.96 -27.12
C GLY A 112 -20.56 4.82 -26.49
N VAL A 113 -20.95 4.40 -25.29
CA VAL A 113 -20.33 3.31 -24.54
C VAL A 113 -21.27 2.11 -24.52
N TYR A 114 -20.75 0.94 -24.88
CA TYR A 114 -21.52 -0.29 -25.06
C TYR A 114 -20.92 -1.45 -24.28
N ASN A 115 -21.79 -2.30 -23.73
CA ASN A 115 -21.47 -3.65 -23.27
C ASN A 115 -21.96 -4.64 -24.33
N GLY A 116 -21.02 -5.23 -25.07
CA GLY A 116 -21.32 -5.96 -26.30
C GLY A 116 -21.99 -5.05 -27.33
N ASN A 117 -23.23 -5.38 -27.70
CA ASN A 117 -24.03 -4.58 -28.63
C ASN A 117 -25.06 -3.68 -27.96
N THR A 118 -25.18 -3.76 -26.63
CA THR A 118 -26.13 -2.95 -25.86
C THR A 118 -25.48 -1.62 -25.48
N LYS A 119 -26.06 -0.51 -25.94
CA LYS A 119 -25.63 0.82 -25.53
C LYS A 119 -25.95 1.01 -24.05
N VAL A 120 -24.95 1.43 -23.27
CA VAL A 120 -25.09 1.71 -21.84
C VAL A 120 -25.28 3.20 -21.60
N THR A 121 -24.47 4.04 -22.25
CA THR A 121 -24.55 5.51 -22.10
C THR A 121 -23.94 6.23 -23.31
N THR A 122 -24.16 7.54 -23.39
CA THR A 122 -23.38 8.47 -24.20
C THR A 122 -22.57 9.36 -23.26
N LEU A 123 -21.25 9.37 -23.39
CA LEU A 123 -20.37 10.24 -22.62
C LEU A 123 -20.13 11.55 -23.39
N PRO A 124 -20.37 12.72 -22.77
CA PRO A 124 -19.85 13.97 -23.28
C PRO A 124 -18.33 14.02 -23.09
N LEU A 125 -17.61 14.44 -24.12
CA LEU A 125 -16.18 14.68 -24.12
C LEU A 125 -15.96 16.18 -24.36
N THR A 126 -15.00 16.76 -23.64
CA THR A 126 -14.68 18.18 -23.70
C THR A 126 -13.18 18.41 -23.73
N SER A 127 -12.74 19.55 -24.27
CA SER A 127 -11.36 19.99 -24.16
C SER A 127 -11.12 20.94 -22.96
N THR A 128 -12.14 21.21 -22.14
CA THR A 128 -12.14 22.27 -21.10
C THR A 128 -10.92 22.29 -20.18
N TRP A 129 -10.41 21.13 -19.76
CA TRP A 129 -9.28 21.04 -18.82
C TRP A 129 -7.94 20.69 -19.48
N SER A 130 -7.97 20.40 -20.79
CA SER A 130 -6.80 20.15 -21.63
C SER A 130 -6.37 21.42 -22.38
N TRP A 131 -5.30 21.34 -23.15
CA TRP A 131 -4.74 22.44 -23.97
C TRP A 131 -4.15 23.58 -23.14
N GLU A 132 -2.97 23.33 -22.56
CA GLU A 132 -2.10 24.39 -22.06
C GLU A 132 -1.23 24.95 -23.19
N TYR A 133 -1.01 26.26 -23.19
CA TYR A 133 -0.16 26.94 -24.17
C TYR A 133 1.08 27.54 -23.51
N LEU A 134 2.25 27.37 -24.14
CA LEU A 134 3.52 27.82 -23.58
C LEU A 134 3.98 29.18 -24.15
N TRP A 135 4.26 30.15 -23.29
CA TRP A 135 4.99 31.36 -23.67
C TRP A 135 6.37 31.04 -24.26
N SER A 136 6.99 32.02 -24.93
CA SER A 136 8.35 31.88 -25.47
C SER A 136 9.41 31.60 -24.39
N ASN A 137 9.11 31.85 -23.12
CA ASN A 137 9.95 31.53 -21.97
C ASN A 137 9.67 30.14 -21.38
N GLY A 138 8.82 29.33 -22.02
CA GLY A 138 8.53 27.96 -21.62
C GLY A 138 7.52 27.77 -20.48
N ASN A 139 6.92 28.85 -19.98
CA ASN A 139 5.89 28.78 -18.94
C ASN A 139 4.48 28.69 -19.56
N PRO A 140 3.56 27.89 -18.99
CA PRO A 140 2.17 27.87 -19.40
C PRO A 140 1.48 29.22 -19.20
N ASN A 141 0.71 29.66 -20.19
CA ASN A 141 -0.19 30.80 -20.11
C ASN A 141 -1.35 30.68 -21.11
N ASN A 142 -2.57 30.49 -20.60
CA ASN A 142 -3.79 30.42 -21.41
C ASN A 142 -4.44 31.79 -21.68
N ASN A 143 -3.86 32.92 -21.20
CA ASN A 143 -4.44 34.26 -21.35
C ASN A 143 -4.14 34.95 -22.70
N GLY A 144 -3.80 34.21 -23.75
CA GLY A 144 -3.57 34.79 -25.08
C GLY A 144 -3.14 33.75 -26.11
N ILE A 145 -4.08 33.34 -26.98
CA ILE A 145 -3.94 32.26 -27.99
C ILE A 145 -2.97 32.62 -29.15
N THR A 146 -2.26 33.75 -29.08
CA THR A 146 -1.36 34.16 -30.17
C THR A 146 0.05 33.58 -29.98
N ASN A 147 0.46 32.72 -30.93
CA ASN A 147 1.82 32.17 -31.15
C ASN A 147 2.38 31.10 -30.18
N GLN A 148 1.73 29.95 -29.94
CA GLN A 148 2.26 28.99 -28.94
C GLN A 148 2.10 27.49 -29.25
N ASN A 149 3.09 26.72 -28.76
CA ASN A 149 3.19 25.26 -28.81
C ASN A 149 2.20 24.63 -27.79
N PRO A 150 1.18 23.88 -28.23
CA PRO A 150 0.21 23.27 -27.32
C PRO A 150 0.80 22.10 -26.52
N ARG A 151 0.34 21.94 -25.29
CA ARG A 151 0.62 20.84 -24.36
C ARG A 151 -0.64 20.39 -23.65
N MET A 152 -0.54 19.29 -22.89
CA MET A 152 -1.66 18.73 -22.13
C MET A 152 -2.87 18.46 -23.05
N ARG A 153 -2.64 17.91 -24.25
CA ARG A 153 -3.66 17.79 -25.30
C ARG A 153 -4.63 16.62 -25.09
N PHE A 154 -4.37 15.78 -24.10
CA PHE A 154 -5.24 14.70 -23.67
C PHE A 154 -5.82 15.00 -22.29
N ASP A 155 -7.00 14.45 -22.04
CA ASP A 155 -7.68 14.44 -20.74
C ASP A 155 -8.32 13.08 -20.49
N GLU A 156 -8.87 12.86 -19.29
CA GLU A 156 -9.57 11.65 -18.92
C GLU A 156 -11.06 11.91 -18.63
N VAL A 157 -11.92 10.92 -18.92
CA VAL A 157 -13.31 10.89 -18.46
C VAL A 157 -13.60 9.56 -17.80
N ARG A 158 -14.38 9.56 -16.72
CA ARG A 158 -14.75 8.36 -15.97
C ARG A 158 -16.24 8.06 -16.02
N TYR A 159 -16.58 6.77 -16.03
CA TYR A 159 -17.96 6.29 -15.99
C TYR A 159 -18.05 4.99 -15.19
N LYS A 160 -19.06 4.87 -14.32
CA LYS A 160 -19.37 3.63 -13.61
C LYS A 160 -20.58 2.96 -14.26
N PHE A 161 -20.39 1.74 -14.74
CA PHE A 161 -21.45 0.92 -15.30
C PHE A 161 -22.45 0.49 -14.22
N PRO A 162 -23.74 0.33 -14.57
CA PRO A 162 -24.72 -0.22 -13.65
C PRO A 162 -24.49 -1.70 -13.33
N ASN A 163 -23.85 -2.44 -14.25
CA ASN A 163 -23.52 -3.86 -14.11
C ASN A 163 -22.10 -4.12 -14.64
N LYS A 164 -21.38 -5.03 -13.99
CA LYS A 164 -20.06 -5.48 -14.48
C LYS A 164 -20.16 -6.09 -15.87
N ILE A 165 -19.24 -5.69 -16.75
CA ILE A 165 -18.91 -6.47 -17.94
C ILE A 165 -18.13 -7.69 -17.45
N PRO A 166 -18.56 -8.93 -17.76
CA PRO A 166 -17.87 -10.14 -17.28
C PRO A 166 -16.52 -10.33 -17.98
N VAL A 167 -15.69 -11.22 -17.44
CA VAL A 167 -14.47 -11.71 -18.12
C VAL A 167 -14.84 -12.22 -19.51
N GLY A 168 -14.07 -11.82 -20.53
CA GLY A 168 -14.34 -12.14 -21.94
C GLY A 168 -15.47 -11.32 -22.57
N GLY A 169 -16.22 -10.53 -21.79
CA GLY A 169 -17.22 -9.59 -22.29
C GLY A 169 -16.58 -8.42 -23.04
N THR A 170 -17.35 -7.78 -23.92
CA THR A 170 -16.83 -6.76 -24.83
C THR A 170 -17.15 -5.35 -24.34
N LEU A 171 -16.11 -4.52 -24.14
CA LEU A 171 -16.25 -3.06 -24.08
C LEU A 171 -16.17 -2.52 -25.52
N LYS A 172 -17.17 -1.75 -25.94
CA LYS A 172 -17.18 -1.11 -27.26
C LYS A 172 -17.46 0.39 -27.12
N LEU A 173 -16.63 1.19 -27.78
CA LEU A 173 -16.70 2.65 -27.81
C LEU A 173 -16.97 3.10 -29.25
N VAL A 174 -18.03 3.90 -29.44
CA VAL A 174 -18.49 4.35 -30.77
C VAL A 174 -18.56 5.87 -30.77
N ARG A 175 -17.87 6.52 -31.70
CA ARG A 175 -17.96 7.98 -31.86
C ARG A 175 -19.34 8.37 -32.41
N GLU A 176 -20.05 9.23 -31.70
CA GLU A 176 -21.39 9.70 -32.06
C GLU A 176 -21.36 11.11 -32.65
N SER A 177 -20.52 12.01 -32.12
CA SER A 177 -20.31 13.36 -32.66
C SER A 177 -18.92 13.90 -32.32
N GLY A 178 -18.49 14.99 -32.97
CA GLY A 178 -17.21 15.67 -32.72
C GLY A 178 -15.98 14.85 -33.11
N ASN A 179 -14.80 15.47 -33.25
CA ASN A 179 -13.57 14.73 -33.56
C ASN A 179 -12.95 14.18 -32.27
N ILE A 180 -12.60 12.90 -32.26
CA ILE A 180 -12.04 12.21 -31.10
C ILE A 180 -10.75 11.52 -31.53
N HIS A 181 -9.68 11.73 -30.77
CA HIS A 181 -8.55 10.83 -30.73
C HIS A 181 -8.60 10.05 -29.42
N LEU A 182 -8.65 8.72 -29.51
CA LEU A 182 -8.74 7.83 -28.36
C LEU A 182 -7.37 7.23 -28.08
N ASP A 183 -6.88 7.37 -26.85
CA ASP A 183 -5.58 6.80 -26.44
C ASP A 183 -5.78 5.40 -25.87
N PHE A 184 -6.53 5.28 -24.78
CA PHE A 184 -6.83 4.00 -24.14
C PHE A 184 -8.10 4.05 -23.30
N ALA A 185 -8.55 2.86 -22.89
CA ALA A 185 -9.52 2.68 -21.82
C ALA A 185 -8.86 1.94 -20.64
N GLU A 186 -9.15 2.35 -19.40
CA GLU A 186 -8.86 1.58 -18.18
C GLU A 186 -10.16 1.02 -17.62
N MET A 187 -10.20 -0.28 -17.33
CA MET A 187 -11.33 -0.95 -16.71
C MET A 187 -10.94 -1.52 -15.34
N GLU A 188 -11.77 -1.33 -14.33
CA GLU A 188 -11.58 -1.92 -12.99
C GLU A 188 -12.87 -2.47 -12.38
N PRO A 189 -12.80 -3.52 -11.56
CA PRO A 189 -13.86 -3.82 -10.61
C PRO A 189 -13.92 -2.71 -9.56
N VAL A 190 -14.99 -1.90 -9.59
CA VAL A 190 -15.18 -0.84 -8.62
C VAL A 190 -15.32 -1.45 -7.22
N PRO A 191 -14.52 -1.00 -6.23
CA PRO A 191 -14.66 -1.47 -4.85
C PRO A 191 -16.06 -1.28 -4.30
N ALA A 192 -16.43 -2.08 -3.31
CA ALA A 192 -17.67 -1.88 -2.58
C ALA A 192 -17.70 -0.48 -1.96
N VAL A 193 -18.90 0.10 -1.84
CA VAL A 193 -19.09 1.39 -1.18
C VAL A 193 -18.56 1.31 0.26
N VAL A 194 -17.72 2.28 0.64
CA VAL A 194 -17.26 2.40 2.03
C VAL A 194 -18.42 2.91 2.87
N THR A 195 -18.73 2.24 3.97
CA THR A 195 -19.77 2.68 4.92
C THR A 195 -19.17 3.59 5.99
N ALA A 196 -20.00 4.43 6.62
CA ALA A 196 -19.59 5.26 7.73
C ALA A 196 -18.84 4.44 8.80
N PRO A 197 -17.58 4.77 9.12
CA PRO A 197 -16.85 4.09 10.18
C PRO A 197 -17.54 4.24 11.53
N SER A 198 -17.37 3.26 12.43
CA SER A 198 -17.90 3.36 13.79
C SER A 198 -17.41 4.65 14.49
N GLY A 199 -18.35 5.37 15.10
CA GLY A 199 -18.09 6.65 15.78
C GLY A 199 -17.86 7.84 14.83
N ALA A 200 -17.99 7.67 13.51
CA ALA A 200 -17.89 8.79 12.60
C ALA A 200 -19.14 9.68 12.62
N VAL A 201 -18.94 10.99 12.57
CA VAL A 201 -20.01 11.95 12.30
C VAL A 201 -20.24 12.02 10.79
N THR A 202 -21.51 11.92 10.37
CA THR A 202 -21.85 11.88 8.94
C THR A 202 -22.30 13.26 8.47
N TYR A 203 -21.66 13.77 7.43
CA TYR A 203 -22.09 14.99 6.75
C TYR A 203 -23.15 14.65 5.69
N THR A 204 -24.41 15.05 5.93
CA THR A 204 -25.55 14.79 5.03
C THR A 204 -25.89 15.97 4.10
N GLY A 205 -25.08 17.04 4.14
CA GLY A 205 -25.44 18.35 3.61
C GLY A 205 -25.31 18.48 2.09
N ASN A 206 -26.44 18.49 1.39
CA ASN A 206 -26.57 19.21 0.13
C ASN A 206 -27.07 20.63 0.47
N GLY A 207 -26.16 21.58 0.72
CA GLY A 207 -26.49 23.00 1.00
C GLY A 207 -26.02 23.59 2.34
N SER A 208 -25.36 22.85 3.22
CA SER A 208 -24.66 23.41 4.40
C SER A 208 -23.17 23.62 4.10
N ASN A 209 -22.50 24.56 4.77
CA ASN A 209 -21.07 24.78 4.53
C ASN A 209 -20.24 23.61 5.12
N LEU A 210 -19.62 22.80 4.26
CA LEU A 210 -18.77 21.66 4.66
C LEU A 210 -17.60 22.10 5.56
N GLN A 211 -17.02 23.28 5.34
CA GLN A 211 -15.97 23.81 6.23
C GLN A 211 -16.51 23.99 7.65
N SER A 212 -17.69 24.60 7.81
CA SER A 212 -18.28 24.79 9.14
C SER A 212 -18.59 23.46 9.82
N PHE A 213 -18.94 22.43 9.06
CA PHE A 213 -19.12 21.08 9.61
C PHE A 213 -17.79 20.48 10.07
N ILE A 214 -16.70 20.68 9.31
CA ILE A 214 -15.35 20.26 9.71
C ILE A 214 -14.94 20.95 11.01
N ASP A 215 -15.12 22.27 11.10
CA ASP A 215 -14.75 23.05 12.29
C ASP A 215 -15.52 22.58 13.54
N GLN A 216 -16.82 22.31 13.41
CA GLN A 216 -17.67 21.83 14.51
C GLN A 216 -17.32 20.42 14.99
N ASN A 217 -16.70 19.61 14.12
CA ASN A 217 -16.42 18.20 14.38
C ASN A 217 -14.93 17.88 14.37
N GLY A 218 -14.08 18.88 14.57
CA GLY A 218 -12.65 18.70 14.73
C GLY A 218 -12.33 17.66 15.82
N GLY A 219 -11.33 16.81 15.56
CA GLY A 219 -10.95 15.69 16.43
C GLY A 219 -11.78 14.42 16.25
N SER A 220 -12.73 14.43 15.31
CA SER A 220 -13.56 13.27 14.97
C SER A 220 -13.23 12.71 13.58
N LYS A 221 -13.73 11.49 13.32
CA LYS A 221 -13.85 10.96 11.96
C LYS A 221 -15.10 11.56 11.32
N ILE A 222 -14.92 12.28 10.22
CA ILE A 222 -15.99 12.86 9.42
C ILE A 222 -16.20 11.98 8.19
N TYR A 223 -17.40 11.46 8.03
CA TYR A 223 -17.79 10.65 6.88
C TYR A 223 -18.66 11.44 5.91
N ILE A 224 -18.30 11.41 4.63
CA ILE A 224 -19.08 11.97 3.51
C ILE A 224 -19.64 10.81 2.68
N PRO A 225 -20.97 10.61 2.65
CA PRO A 225 -21.61 9.59 1.83
C PRO A 225 -21.35 9.72 0.33
N SER A 226 -21.85 8.75 -0.44
CA SER A 226 -21.85 8.83 -1.91
C SER A 226 -22.63 10.06 -2.39
N GLY A 227 -22.07 10.81 -3.33
CA GLY A 227 -22.66 12.03 -3.84
C GLY A 227 -21.65 12.97 -4.48
N VAL A 228 -22.15 14.06 -5.05
CA VAL A 228 -21.36 15.19 -5.56
C VAL A 228 -21.58 16.38 -4.63
N TYR A 229 -20.50 16.90 -4.05
CA TYR A 229 -20.49 17.96 -3.07
C TYR A 229 -19.76 19.17 -3.64
N ASN A 230 -20.48 20.24 -3.93
CA ASN A 230 -19.91 21.48 -4.44
C ASN A 230 -19.41 22.36 -3.29
N VAL A 231 -18.15 22.78 -3.35
CA VAL A 231 -17.48 23.60 -2.32
C VAL A 231 -16.83 24.80 -2.99
N SER A 232 -16.98 26.00 -2.42
CA SER A 232 -16.45 27.24 -3.01
C SER A 232 -15.26 27.82 -2.24
N THR A 233 -14.58 27.00 -1.43
CA THR A 233 -13.45 27.38 -0.58
C THR A 233 -12.49 26.20 -0.41
N GLU A 234 -11.24 26.46 -0.06
CA GLU A 234 -10.34 25.44 0.46
C GLU A 234 -10.92 24.90 1.79
N LEU A 235 -10.83 23.59 2.00
CA LEU A 235 -11.25 22.95 3.23
C LEU A 235 -10.07 22.82 4.20
N TYR A 236 -10.14 23.53 5.31
CA TYR A 236 -9.08 23.66 6.32
C TYR A 236 -9.29 22.72 7.51
N PHE A 237 -8.23 22.01 7.91
CA PHE A 237 -8.24 21.04 9.01
C PHE A 237 -7.26 21.49 10.11
N GLY A 238 -7.74 22.31 11.03
CA GLY A 238 -6.95 22.92 12.11
C GLY A 238 -6.99 22.19 13.47
N VAL A 239 -7.74 21.09 13.59
CA VAL A 239 -7.88 20.35 14.86
C VAL A 239 -7.28 18.96 14.72
N SER A 240 -6.41 18.58 15.65
CA SER A 240 -5.70 17.29 15.60
C SER A 240 -6.65 16.08 15.63
N ASN A 241 -6.23 14.97 15.04
CA ASN A 241 -6.97 13.70 14.94
C ASN A 241 -8.28 13.79 14.12
N THR A 242 -8.44 14.84 13.30
CA THR A 242 -9.58 14.95 12.39
C THR A 242 -9.35 14.10 11.14
N SER A 243 -10.33 13.30 10.73
CA SER A 243 -10.28 12.54 9.47
C SER A 243 -11.43 12.92 8.56
N LEU A 244 -11.19 13.03 7.25
CA LEU A 244 -12.23 13.12 6.22
C LEU A 244 -12.26 11.83 5.39
N ILE A 245 -13.39 11.14 5.39
CA ILE A 245 -13.54 9.81 4.79
C ILE A 245 -14.73 9.83 3.85
N GLY A 246 -14.53 9.56 2.57
CA GLY A 246 -15.59 9.38 1.60
C GLY A 246 -16.10 7.95 1.52
N ALA A 247 -17.08 7.73 0.66
CA ALA A 247 -17.64 6.41 0.35
C ALA A 247 -16.80 5.62 -0.70
N GLY A 248 -15.65 6.17 -1.12
CA GLY A 248 -14.76 5.64 -2.16
C GLY A 248 -14.60 6.63 -3.33
N MET A 249 -13.46 6.57 -4.03
CA MET A 249 -13.14 7.42 -5.18
C MET A 249 -14.23 7.42 -6.27
N TRP A 250 -14.93 6.30 -6.44
CA TRP A 250 -16.01 6.16 -7.43
C TRP A 250 -17.36 6.72 -6.97
N TYR A 251 -17.50 7.07 -5.69
CA TYR A 251 -18.78 7.33 -5.04
C TYR A 251 -18.90 8.75 -4.47
N THR A 252 -17.84 9.27 -3.84
CA THR A 252 -17.86 10.58 -3.18
C THR A 252 -16.97 11.55 -3.94
N GLN A 253 -17.59 12.54 -4.57
CA GLN A 253 -16.93 13.61 -5.31
C GLN A 253 -17.04 14.93 -4.56
N ILE A 254 -15.91 15.59 -4.30
CA ILE A 254 -15.87 16.99 -3.90
C ILE A 254 -15.44 17.81 -5.11
N ASN A 255 -16.33 18.70 -5.55
CA ASN A 255 -16.09 19.60 -6.68
C ASN A 255 -15.86 21.03 -6.16
N PHE A 256 -14.66 21.55 -6.37
CA PHE A 256 -14.34 22.93 -6.01
C PHE A 256 -14.78 23.90 -7.11
N THR A 257 -15.78 24.72 -6.83
CA THR A 257 -16.50 25.49 -7.85
C THR A 257 -15.89 26.86 -8.17
N THR A 258 -15.11 27.41 -7.24
CA THR A 258 -14.39 28.67 -7.43
C THR A 258 -13.04 28.43 -8.10
N THR A 259 -12.63 29.30 -9.01
CA THR A 259 -11.30 29.25 -9.65
C THR A 259 -10.30 30.21 -9.02
N SER A 260 -10.71 30.95 -7.99
CA SER A 260 -9.85 31.88 -7.27
C SER A 260 -8.69 31.14 -6.60
N SER A 261 -7.46 31.59 -6.85
CA SER A 261 -6.25 31.06 -6.21
C SER A 261 -6.41 30.97 -4.69
N GLY A 262 -5.93 29.88 -4.08
CA GLY A 262 -6.03 29.64 -2.63
C GLY A 262 -7.38 29.11 -2.12
N ASN A 263 -8.38 28.92 -2.97
CA ASN A 263 -9.74 28.56 -2.55
C ASN A 263 -10.19 27.16 -3.02
N GLY A 264 -9.27 26.23 -3.18
CA GLY A 264 -9.61 24.84 -3.48
C GLY A 264 -8.66 23.84 -2.85
N GLY A 265 -9.15 22.61 -2.69
CA GLY A 265 -8.43 21.50 -2.08
C GLY A 265 -8.65 21.35 -0.58
N LEU A 266 -7.89 20.41 0.00
CA LEU A 266 -7.88 20.05 1.42
C LEU A 266 -6.55 20.47 2.04
N ARG A 267 -6.59 21.24 3.13
CA ARG A 267 -5.38 21.69 3.86
C ARG A 267 -5.30 21.08 5.25
N ALA A 268 -4.29 20.25 5.49
CA ALA A 268 -3.93 19.79 6.84
C ALA A 268 -3.08 20.85 7.56
N ASN A 269 -3.44 21.21 8.80
CA ASN A 269 -2.63 22.14 9.60
C ASN A 269 -2.63 21.81 11.10
N ALA A 270 -2.76 20.52 11.45
CA ALA A 270 -2.72 20.00 12.82
C ALA A 270 -2.15 18.58 12.85
N GLY A 271 -2.01 17.99 14.04
CA GLY A 271 -1.47 16.64 14.18
C GLY A 271 -2.47 15.56 13.75
N ASN A 272 -2.00 14.50 13.09
CA ASN A 272 -2.76 13.29 12.76
C ASN A 272 -4.02 13.55 11.93
N ILE A 273 -3.92 14.43 10.93
CA ILE A 273 -4.98 14.65 9.95
C ILE A 273 -4.97 13.52 8.94
N SER A 274 -6.13 12.96 8.60
CA SER A 274 -6.21 11.91 7.59
C SER A 274 -7.30 12.16 6.55
N PHE A 275 -7.01 11.84 5.28
CA PHE A 275 -7.95 11.94 4.17
C PHE A 275 -8.06 10.58 3.48
N ALA A 276 -9.29 10.08 3.26
CA ALA A 276 -9.50 8.80 2.62
C ALA A 276 -10.71 8.75 1.69
N ASP A 277 -10.59 7.96 0.62
CA ASP A 277 -11.74 7.45 -0.15
C ASP A 277 -12.57 8.53 -0.88
N LEU A 278 -11.90 9.51 -1.50
CA LEU A 278 -12.51 10.67 -2.17
C LEU A 278 -12.04 10.83 -3.61
N TYR A 279 -12.94 11.33 -4.47
CA TYR A 279 -12.59 11.99 -5.72
C TYR A 279 -12.66 13.51 -5.54
N LEU A 280 -11.60 14.22 -5.90
CA LEU A 280 -11.48 15.67 -5.86
C LEU A 280 -11.36 16.18 -7.28
N THR A 281 -12.13 17.22 -7.61
CA THR A 281 -12.07 17.90 -8.92
C THR A 281 -12.36 19.39 -8.75
N THR A 282 -12.12 20.18 -9.78
CA THR A 282 -12.34 21.64 -9.75
C THR A 282 -12.85 22.18 -11.09
N ASN A 283 -13.46 23.36 -11.04
CA ASN A 283 -13.75 24.18 -12.21
C ASN A 283 -12.53 24.97 -12.73
N SER A 284 -11.36 24.86 -12.09
CA SER A 284 -10.12 25.47 -12.57
C SER A 284 -9.74 24.92 -13.94
N THR A 285 -9.20 25.78 -14.80
CA THR A 285 -8.79 25.46 -16.18
C THR A 285 -7.38 25.93 -16.51
N SER A 286 -6.59 26.28 -15.48
CA SER A 286 -5.20 26.73 -15.63
C SER A 286 -4.42 26.66 -14.31
N ARG A 287 -3.09 26.76 -14.42
CA ARG A 287 -2.15 26.87 -13.30
C ARG A 287 -2.32 28.20 -12.54
N SER A 288 -2.46 28.17 -11.21
CA SER A 288 -2.73 29.38 -10.39
C SER A 288 -1.87 29.54 -9.11
N ASN A 289 -0.76 28.78 -9.00
CA ASN A 289 0.28 28.87 -7.97
C ASN A 289 -0.13 28.68 -6.48
N SER A 290 -1.42 28.55 -6.15
CA SER A 290 -1.92 28.23 -4.78
C SER A 290 -3.20 27.38 -4.74
N TYR A 291 -3.45 26.50 -5.72
CA TYR A 291 -4.71 25.74 -5.84
C TYR A 291 -4.44 24.23 -5.95
N LYS A 292 -3.95 23.63 -4.88
CA LYS A 292 -3.56 22.21 -4.82
C LYS A 292 -4.69 21.35 -4.27
N ALA A 293 -4.85 20.11 -4.75
CA ALA A 293 -5.91 19.25 -4.23
C ALA A 293 -5.67 18.86 -2.76
N ILE A 294 -4.42 18.61 -2.40
CA ILE A 294 -3.98 18.31 -1.03
C ILE A 294 -2.81 19.23 -0.68
N ASN A 295 -2.87 19.88 0.48
CA ASN A 295 -1.89 20.85 0.92
C ASN A 295 -1.65 20.78 2.44
N GLY A 296 -0.59 21.43 2.88
CA GLY A 296 -0.28 21.66 4.28
C GLY A 296 0.64 20.59 4.86
N VAL A 297 0.48 20.33 6.15
CA VAL A 297 1.47 19.63 6.96
C VAL A 297 0.84 18.42 7.65
N PHE A 298 1.49 17.28 7.47
CA PHE A 298 1.07 15.99 8.01
C PHE A 298 2.11 15.46 9.01
N THR A 299 1.65 14.82 10.08
CA THR A 299 2.52 14.21 11.11
C THR A 299 2.50 12.68 11.02
N SER A 300 3.28 11.99 11.86
CA SER A 300 3.48 10.54 11.80
C SER A 300 2.22 9.67 11.97
N GLY A 301 1.15 10.18 12.58
CA GLY A 301 -0.15 9.50 12.64
C GLY A 301 -1.10 9.85 11.48
N SER A 302 -0.65 10.65 10.52
CA SER A 302 -1.46 11.13 9.39
C SER A 302 -1.41 10.17 8.21
N THR A 303 -2.53 10.03 7.51
CA THR A 303 -2.63 9.20 6.31
C THR A 303 -3.41 9.89 5.20
N VAL A 304 -2.94 9.76 3.97
CA VAL A 304 -3.71 10.13 2.77
C VAL A 304 -3.85 8.87 1.94
N LYS A 305 -5.08 8.37 1.75
CA LYS A 305 -5.28 7.06 1.12
C LYS A 305 -6.44 7.07 0.15
N ASN A 306 -6.31 6.41 -1.00
CA ASN A 306 -7.42 6.29 -1.95
C ASN A 306 -8.01 7.67 -2.33
N ILE A 307 -7.16 8.66 -2.61
CA ILE A 307 -7.59 9.96 -3.15
C ILE A 307 -7.33 10.02 -4.65
N TRP A 308 -8.37 10.34 -5.43
CA TRP A 308 -8.26 10.60 -6.85
C TRP A 308 -8.47 12.10 -7.07
N ALA A 309 -7.44 12.83 -7.50
CA ALA A 309 -7.53 14.27 -7.75
C ALA A 309 -7.15 14.62 -9.19
N GLU A 310 -7.99 15.44 -9.82
CA GLU A 310 -7.81 15.89 -11.20
C GLU A 310 -8.04 17.41 -11.34
N HIS A 311 -7.32 17.99 -12.31
CA HIS A 311 -7.50 19.39 -12.76
C HIS A 311 -7.14 20.46 -11.73
N PHE A 312 -6.39 20.10 -10.67
CA PHE A 312 -5.83 21.08 -9.75
C PHE A 312 -4.53 21.67 -10.31
N GLU A 313 -4.00 22.69 -9.64
CA GLU A 313 -2.62 23.10 -9.89
C GLU A 313 -1.69 21.93 -9.64
N CYS A 314 -1.73 21.33 -8.44
CA CYS A 314 -0.99 20.12 -8.12
C CYS A 314 -1.93 19.09 -7.50
N GLY A 315 -1.62 17.81 -7.66
CA GLY A 315 -2.29 16.76 -6.88
C GLY A 315 -2.03 16.96 -5.38
N ALA A 316 -0.76 17.12 -5.00
CA ALA A 316 -0.38 17.43 -3.63
C ALA A 316 0.85 18.35 -3.52
N TRP A 317 0.84 19.27 -2.56
CA TRP A 317 2.02 20.06 -2.19
C TRP A 317 2.17 20.07 -0.68
N ILE A 318 3.17 19.36 -0.18
CA ILE A 318 3.33 19.10 1.25
C ILE A 318 4.41 20.02 1.79
N ALA A 319 3.99 21.07 2.49
CA ALA A 319 4.88 22.04 3.12
C ALA A 319 4.10 22.99 4.03
N GLN A 320 4.79 23.55 5.03
CA GLN A 320 4.25 24.59 5.88
C GLN A 320 4.52 25.98 5.28
N TYR A 321 3.48 26.68 4.83
CA TYR A 321 3.55 28.12 4.47
C TYR A 321 2.64 28.99 5.33
N ASN A 322 1.79 28.38 6.14
CA ASN A 322 0.83 29.07 6.98
C ASN A 322 1.36 29.16 8.41
N VAL A 323 0.71 30.00 9.21
CA VAL A 323 0.96 30.08 10.66
C VAL A 323 0.10 29.06 11.40
N GLY A 324 0.61 28.56 12.52
CA GLY A 324 -0.06 27.50 13.30
C GLY A 324 0.15 26.10 12.70
N GLY A 325 -0.02 25.06 13.52
CA GLY A 325 0.24 23.68 13.12
C GLY A 325 1.71 23.25 13.22
N PRO A 326 2.04 22.03 12.75
CA PRO A 326 3.41 21.52 12.76
C PRO A 326 4.31 22.32 11.81
N ALA A 327 5.60 22.42 12.15
CA ALA A 327 6.57 23.21 11.40
C ALA A 327 6.99 22.58 10.07
N ILE A 328 7.04 21.24 10.03
CA ILE A 328 7.36 20.43 8.85
C ILE A 328 6.44 19.23 8.81
N ALA A 329 6.26 18.64 7.62
CA ALA A 329 5.60 17.36 7.51
C ALA A 329 6.61 16.26 7.86
N ASP A 330 6.25 15.35 8.75
CA ASP A 330 7.18 14.34 9.25
C ASP A 330 6.48 13.02 9.54
N GLY A 331 6.91 11.95 8.85
CA GLY A 331 6.51 10.58 9.13
C GLY A 331 5.16 10.13 8.58
N PHE A 332 4.50 10.89 7.70
CA PHE A 332 3.18 10.51 7.17
C PHE A 332 3.28 9.52 5.99
N THR A 333 2.17 8.85 5.69
CA THR A 333 2.04 7.98 4.51
C THR A 333 0.94 8.47 3.58
N LEU A 334 1.25 8.60 2.28
CA LEU A 334 0.29 8.79 1.21
C LEU A 334 0.30 7.55 0.31
N SER A 335 -0.85 6.92 0.10
CA SER A 335 -0.88 5.68 -0.69
C SER A 335 -2.13 5.46 -1.53
N HIS A 336 -2.02 4.65 -2.57
CA HIS A 336 -3.17 4.21 -3.38
C HIS A 336 -3.92 5.38 -4.04
N CYS A 337 -3.23 6.48 -4.36
CA CYS A 337 -3.82 7.70 -4.91
C CYS A 337 -3.68 7.78 -6.43
N ARG A 338 -4.53 8.60 -7.06
CA ARG A 338 -4.50 8.91 -8.50
C ARG A 338 -4.42 10.43 -8.65
N PHE A 339 -3.25 10.96 -9.00
CA PHE A 339 -3.04 12.38 -9.26
C PHE A 339 -2.81 12.57 -10.75
N ARG A 340 -3.87 12.96 -11.45
CA ARG A 340 -3.90 12.96 -12.92
C ARG A 340 -4.35 14.30 -13.47
N ASN A 341 -3.87 14.66 -14.66
CA ASN A 341 -4.35 15.85 -15.39
C ASN A 341 -4.25 17.14 -14.56
N ASN A 342 -3.21 17.31 -13.74
CA ASN A 342 -2.96 18.55 -12.99
C ASN A 342 -2.05 19.49 -13.78
N TYR A 343 -2.15 20.80 -13.53
CA TYR A 343 -1.45 21.83 -14.31
C TYR A 343 0.03 22.01 -13.94
N ALA A 344 0.47 21.41 -12.83
CA ALA A 344 1.82 21.40 -12.32
C ALA A 344 2.12 20.02 -11.70
N ASP A 345 2.83 19.97 -10.57
CA ASP A 345 3.32 18.74 -9.96
C ASP A 345 2.20 17.73 -9.64
N GLY A 346 2.49 16.45 -9.80
CA GLY A 346 1.64 15.40 -9.26
C GLY A 346 1.68 15.43 -7.72
N ILE A 347 2.88 15.36 -7.15
CA ILE A 347 3.16 15.62 -5.74
C ILE A 347 4.52 16.30 -5.55
N ASN A 348 4.58 17.24 -4.62
CA ASN A 348 5.85 17.82 -4.14
C ASN A 348 5.99 17.68 -2.62
N LEU A 349 6.99 16.91 -2.17
CA LEU A 349 7.43 16.88 -0.78
C LEU A 349 8.44 18.01 -0.57
N CYS A 350 7.99 19.08 0.07
CA CYS A 350 8.67 20.35 0.00
C CYS A 350 9.07 20.86 1.39
N LYS A 351 10.03 21.78 1.43
CA LYS A 351 10.33 22.66 2.56
C LYS A 351 10.42 21.91 3.90
N GLY A 352 11.47 21.10 4.06
CA GLY A 352 11.73 20.39 5.31
C GLY A 352 10.94 19.10 5.54
N THR A 353 10.08 18.69 4.59
CA THR A 353 9.35 17.42 4.71
C THR A 353 10.32 16.26 4.96
N ALA A 354 10.02 15.40 5.93
CA ALA A 354 10.92 14.34 6.39
C ALA A 354 10.22 13.00 6.64
N ASN A 355 10.98 11.91 6.55
CA ASN A 355 10.58 10.54 6.91
C ASN A 355 9.24 10.07 6.32
N SER A 356 8.81 10.66 5.21
CA SER A 356 7.47 10.46 4.66
C SER A 356 7.50 9.48 3.49
N VAL A 357 6.43 8.70 3.33
CA VAL A 357 6.32 7.67 2.29
C VAL A 357 5.15 7.98 1.38
N VAL A 358 5.42 7.95 0.07
CA VAL A 358 4.42 8.08 -0.98
C VAL A 358 4.50 6.84 -1.85
N GLU A 359 3.45 6.02 -1.84
CA GLU A 359 3.52 4.69 -2.44
C GLU A 359 2.24 4.21 -3.14
N HIS A 360 2.38 3.29 -4.10
CA HIS A 360 1.22 2.70 -4.79
C HIS A 360 0.33 3.75 -5.45
N CYS A 361 0.92 4.77 -6.08
CA CYS A 361 0.18 5.89 -6.68
C CYS A 361 0.33 5.92 -8.21
N SER A 362 -0.73 6.41 -8.86
CA SER A 362 -0.77 6.71 -10.30
C SER A 362 -0.62 8.21 -10.49
N PHE A 363 0.47 8.62 -11.11
CA PHE A 363 0.70 9.98 -11.59
C PHE A 363 0.58 9.95 -13.11
N ARG A 364 -0.30 10.80 -13.67
CA ARG A 364 -0.47 10.80 -15.12
C ARG A 364 -0.80 12.16 -15.68
N ASN A 365 -0.15 12.54 -16.78
CA ASN A 365 -0.52 13.74 -17.53
C ASN A 365 -0.47 15.03 -16.69
N ASN A 366 0.43 15.10 -15.71
CA ASN A 366 0.66 16.29 -14.91
C ASN A 366 1.62 17.27 -15.61
N GLY A 367 1.54 18.54 -15.22
CA GLY A 367 2.17 19.69 -15.88
C GLY A 367 3.44 20.22 -15.28
N ASP A 368 4.06 19.43 -14.42
CA ASP A 368 5.41 19.60 -13.87
C ASP A 368 5.83 18.21 -13.33
N ASP A 369 6.84 18.17 -12.47
CA ASP A 369 7.30 16.90 -11.89
C ASP A 369 6.16 16.05 -11.31
N ASP A 370 6.00 14.81 -11.78
CA ASP A 370 4.97 13.91 -11.24
C ASP A 370 5.23 13.66 -9.75
N GLN A 371 6.50 13.54 -9.37
CA GLN A 371 6.95 13.30 -8.00
C GLN A 371 8.23 14.09 -7.70
N ALA A 372 8.14 15.14 -6.89
CA ALA A 372 9.28 15.97 -6.54
C ALA A 372 9.60 15.93 -5.04
N MET A 373 10.90 15.97 -4.72
CA MET A 373 11.40 16.34 -3.40
C MET A 373 12.19 17.63 -3.52
N TRP A 374 11.64 18.72 -2.98
CA TRP A 374 12.25 20.03 -3.06
C TRP A 374 12.60 20.57 -1.67
N SER A 375 13.89 20.65 -1.37
CA SER A 375 14.42 21.22 -0.13
C SER A 375 14.31 22.76 -0.09
N ALA A 376 13.13 23.32 -0.34
CA ALA A 376 12.88 24.74 -0.52
C ALA A 376 13.19 25.59 0.73
N ASN A 377 13.42 26.88 0.50
CA ASN A 377 13.59 27.91 1.55
C ASN A 377 14.65 27.56 2.60
N GLY A 378 15.75 26.92 2.17
CA GLY A 378 16.82 26.47 3.06
C GLY A 378 16.44 25.35 4.03
N GLN A 379 15.27 24.71 3.87
CA GLN A 379 14.83 23.62 4.72
C GLN A 379 15.01 22.27 4.03
N GLU A 380 15.86 21.45 4.62
CA GLU A 380 16.29 20.18 4.07
C GLU A 380 15.17 19.13 4.08
N CYS A 381 14.82 18.58 2.92
CA CYS A 381 13.98 17.38 2.86
C CYS A 381 14.84 16.15 3.18
N ILE A 382 14.41 15.34 4.15
CA ILE A 382 15.23 14.26 4.74
C ILE A 382 14.51 12.92 4.72
N ASN A 383 15.16 11.88 4.19
CA ASN A 383 14.71 10.48 4.30
C ASN A 383 13.26 10.26 3.83
N ASN A 384 12.81 10.99 2.81
CA ASN A 384 11.54 10.72 2.17
C ASN A 384 11.67 9.61 1.14
N THR A 385 10.57 8.92 0.86
CA THR A 385 10.55 7.78 -0.07
C THR A 385 9.38 7.87 -1.06
N PHE A 386 9.70 7.85 -2.35
CA PHE A 386 8.77 7.48 -3.42
C PHE A 386 8.96 6.00 -3.76
N ARG A 387 7.92 5.16 -3.71
CA ARG A 387 8.05 3.75 -4.10
C ARG A 387 6.79 3.12 -4.69
N TYR A 388 6.94 2.13 -5.57
CA TYR A 388 5.78 1.43 -6.16
C TYR A 388 4.79 2.38 -6.85
N ASN A 389 5.29 3.49 -7.43
CA ASN A 389 4.48 4.46 -8.13
C ASN A 389 4.68 4.34 -9.64
N THR A 390 3.62 4.66 -10.39
CA THR A 390 3.66 4.72 -11.85
C THR A 390 3.46 6.16 -12.29
N SER A 391 4.44 6.70 -13.02
CA SER A 391 4.44 8.02 -13.67
C SER A 391 4.27 7.81 -15.18
N GLU A 392 3.25 8.45 -15.76
CA GLU A 392 2.90 8.27 -17.16
C GLU A 392 2.53 9.59 -17.83
N ASN A 393 3.02 9.82 -19.05
CA ASN A 393 2.59 10.93 -19.89
C ASN A 393 2.75 12.32 -19.25
N CYS A 394 3.65 12.48 -18.27
CA CYS A 394 3.97 13.81 -17.74
C CYS A 394 4.46 14.70 -18.88
N TRP A 395 3.84 15.86 -19.09
CA TRP A 395 4.07 16.67 -20.29
C TRP A 395 5.09 17.79 -20.10
N ARG A 396 5.61 17.98 -18.87
CA ARG A 396 6.65 18.96 -18.53
C ARG A 396 7.49 18.48 -17.33
N ALA A 397 8.78 18.82 -17.31
CA ALA A 397 9.75 18.50 -16.26
C ALA A 397 10.15 17.02 -16.14
N SER A 398 9.62 16.24 -15.19
CA SER A 398 10.07 14.86 -15.00
C SER A 398 9.08 13.90 -14.33
N GLY A 399 9.38 12.60 -14.36
CA GLY A 399 8.62 11.59 -13.62
C GLY A 399 8.96 11.51 -12.14
N VAL A 400 10.23 11.73 -11.80
CA VAL A 400 10.71 11.88 -10.43
C VAL A 400 11.88 12.85 -10.36
N ALA A 401 11.86 13.75 -9.38
CA ALA A 401 12.90 14.74 -9.17
C ALA A 401 13.39 14.84 -7.72
N ILE A 402 14.70 15.02 -7.56
CA ILE A 402 15.33 15.36 -6.28
C ILE A 402 16.08 16.69 -6.43
N TYR A 403 15.66 17.68 -5.64
CA TYR A 403 16.22 19.03 -5.61
C TYR A 403 16.89 19.34 -4.26
N GLY A 404 18.02 18.68 -3.99
CA GLY A 404 18.78 18.79 -2.76
C GLY A 404 18.27 17.87 -1.64
N GLY A 405 18.75 18.09 -0.42
CA GLY A 405 18.32 17.31 0.75
C GLY A 405 19.33 16.27 1.21
N LYS A 406 18.83 15.32 2.00
CA LYS A 406 19.62 14.22 2.58
C LYS A 406 18.83 12.90 2.60
N ASP A 407 19.49 11.80 2.25
CA ASP A 407 18.99 10.42 2.41
C ASP A 407 17.63 10.12 1.74
N ASN A 408 17.23 10.93 0.76
CA ASN A 408 15.97 10.77 0.03
C ASN A 408 16.05 9.62 -1.00
N LYS A 409 14.91 8.93 -1.20
CA LYS A 409 14.83 7.68 -1.95
C LYS A 409 13.72 7.67 -2.99
N ALA A 410 13.97 7.05 -4.14
CA ALA A 410 12.98 6.75 -5.16
C ALA A 410 13.24 5.35 -5.74
N TYR A 411 12.32 4.38 -5.55
CA TYR A 411 12.57 3.02 -6.02
C TYR A 411 11.33 2.22 -6.41
N ASN A 412 11.53 1.12 -7.15
CA ASN A 412 10.44 0.27 -7.64
C ASN A 412 9.40 1.08 -8.46
N LEU A 413 9.88 1.94 -9.37
CA LEU A 413 9.02 2.84 -10.16
C LEU A 413 8.89 2.38 -11.61
N ILE A 414 7.74 2.70 -12.22
CA ILE A 414 7.58 2.72 -13.68
C ILE A 414 7.40 4.17 -14.11
N ILE A 415 8.21 4.61 -15.05
CA ILE A 415 8.15 5.96 -15.63
C ILE A 415 8.06 5.79 -17.15
N LYS A 416 6.96 6.24 -17.75
CA LYS A 416 6.65 5.90 -19.14
C LYS A 416 6.07 7.09 -19.90
N ASP A 417 6.57 7.33 -21.11
CA ASP A 417 6.03 8.32 -22.04
C ASP A 417 6.03 9.76 -21.49
N ASN A 418 6.85 10.06 -20.50
CA ASN A 418 7.04 11.44 -20.06
C ASN A 418 7.76 12.22 -21.16
N LEU A 419 7.23 13.39 -21.48
CA LEU A 419 7.73 14.20 -22.58
C LEU A 419 9.17 14.66 -22.33
N GLU A 420 9.49 15.02 -21.09
CA GLU A 420 10.83 15.43 -20.68
C GLU A 420 11.55 14.29 -19.93
N ALA A 421 12.22 14.56 -18.81
CA ALA A 421 13.03 13.54 -18.15
C ALA A 421 12.17 12.45 -17.52
N GLY A 422 12.71 11.23 -17.45
CA GLY A 422 12.18 10.23 -16.52
C GLY A 422 12.59 10.58 -15.10
N ILE A 423 13.90 10.76 -14.90
CA ILE A 423 14.52 11.10 -13.60
C ILE A 423 15.28 12.41 -13.74
N ARG A 424 15.09 13.33 -12.79
CA ARG A 424 15.88 14.57 -12.69
C ARG A 424 16.56 14.71 -11.33
N VAL A 425 17.85 15.07 -11.35
CA VAL A 425 18.59 15.41 -10.13
C VAL A 425 19.33 16.72 -10.35
N SER A 426 18.97 17.77 -9.61
CA SER A 426 19.60 19.07 -9.78
C SER A 426 19.46 19.96 -8.55
N ASN A 427 20.30 20.98 -8.43
CA ASN A 427 20.18 22.05 -7.42
C ASN A 427 19.72 23.37 -8.07
N ASN A 428 18.81 23.27 -9.05
CA ASN A 428 18.36 24.37 -9.89
C ASN A 428 17.29 25.27 -9.26
N PHE A 429 16.76 24.92 -8.09
CA PHE A 429 15.79 25.74 -7.39
C PHE A 429 16.40 26.30 -6.11
N ASP A 430 15.87 27.41 -5.62
CA ASP A 430 16.28 27.96 -4.32
C ASP A 430 15.96 26.95 -3.20
N GLY A 431 16.85 26.80 -2.22
CA GLY A 431 16.71 25.73 -1.23
C GLY A 431 17.99 25.35 -0.50
N ALA A 432 17.87 24.35 0.39
CA ALA A 432 19.01 23.70 1.01
C ALA A 432 19.74 22.79 -0.01
N PRO A 433 21.08 22.76 0.02
CA PRO A 433 21.89 21.99 -0.93
C PRO A 433 21.73 20.49 -0.77
N PHE A 434 22.32 19.74 -1.70
CA PHE A 434 22.67 18.34 -1.47
C PHE A 434 23.61 18.26 -0.26
N ASN A 435 23.23 17.48 0.76
CA ASN A 435 23.96 17.40 2.01
C ASN A 435 25.39 16.85 1.82
N ASN A 436 26.31 17.31 2.68
CA ASN A 436 27.67 16.78 2.72
C ASN A 436 27.75 15.35 3.31
N SER A 437 26.73 14.95 4.06
CA SER A 437 26.57 13.67 4.75
C SER A 437 25.27 12.99 4.31
N GLY A 438 25.29 11.67 4.14
CA GLY A 438 24.14 10.94 3.62
C GLY A 438 24.19 10.74 2.11
N THR A 439 23.30 9.90 1.59
CA THR A 439 23.31 9.47 0.19
C THR A 439 21.89 9.26 -0.31
N HIS A 440 21.57 9.88 -1.44
CA HIS A 440 20.32 9.66 -2.14
C HIS A 440 20.35 8.33 -2.89
N GLU A 441 19.24 7.59 -2.87
CA GLU A 441 19.13 6.30 -3.56
C GLU A 441 18.00 6.31 -4.58
N ILE A 442 18.32 6.01 -5.83
CA ILE A 442 17.38 5.96 -6.94
C ILE A 442 17.55 4.62 -7.65
N HIS A 443 16.63 3.68 -7.49
CA HIS A 443 16.90 2.31 -7.95
C HIS A 443 15.68 1.45 -8.27
N ASP A 444 15.88 0.35 -8.99
CA ASP A 444 14.80 -0.55 -9.40
C ASP A 444 13.71 0.19 -10.18
N ILE A 445 14.11 0.93 -11.23
CA ILE A 445 13.20 1.77 -12.04
C ILE A 445 13.22 1.31 -13.49
N THR A 446 12.04 1.20 -14.11
CA THR A 446 11.94 1.13 -15.58
C THR A 446 11.53 2.49 -16.11
N ILE A 447 12.38 3.07 -16.97
CA ILE A 447 12.10 4.30 -17.72
C ILE A 447 11.85 3.91 -19.17
N THR A 448 10.70 4.27 -19.74
CA THR A 448 10.37 3.98 -21.13
C THR A 448 10.03 5.26 -21.87
N THR A 449 10.70 5.50 -22.99
CA THR A 449 10.34 6.55 -23.95
C THR A 449 10.27 7.96 -23.35
N CYS A 450 11.21 8.25 -22.45
CA CYS A 450 11.41 9.58 -21.87
C CYS A 450 12.61 10.30 -22.52
N GLY A 451 12.73 11.59 -22.24
CA GLY A 451 13.68 12.54 -22.83
C GLY A 451 13.06 13.32 -24.00
N THR A 452 13.71 14.39 -24.43
CA THR A 452 13.27 15.20 -25.59
C THR A 452 14.42 16.03 -26.12
N PHE A 453 14.40 16.38 -27.40
CA PHE A 453 15.29 17.42 -27.94
C PHE A 453 14.92 18.83 -27.48
N ASN A 454 13.65 19.06 -27.19
CA ASN A 454 13.09 20.37 -26.88
C ASN A 454 12.18 20.23 -25.65
N ASP A 455 12.70 20.50 -24.46
CA ASP A 455 11.89 20.76 -23.27
C ASP A 455 11.05 22.04 -23.46
N THR A 456 10.24 22.43 -22.48
CA THR A 456 9.47 23.68 -22.61
C THR A 456 10.34 24.93 -22.79
N TYR A 457 11.64 24.85 -22.52
CA TYR A 457 12.63 25.91 -22.69
C TYR A 457 13.54 25.72 -23.93
N ASN A 458 13.18 24.82 -24.85
CA ASN A 458 13.95 24.47 -26.06
C ASN A 458 15.35 23.89 -25.79
N ASN A 459 15.49 23.11 -24.71
CA ASN A 459 16.71 22.40 -24.37
C ASN A 459 16.56 20.88 -24.54
N PRO A 460 17.64 20.20 -24.96
CA PRO A 460 17.68 18.75 -24.95
C PRO A 460 17.75 18.23 -23.52
N VAL A 461 16.90 17.26 -23.22
CA VAL A 461 16.78 16.58 -21.94
C VAL A 461 16.88 15.07 -22.17
N ALA A 462 17.71 14.41 -21.37
CA ALA A 462 17.88 12.96 -21.40
C ALA A 462 16.79 12.24 -20.59
N ALA A 463 16.69 10.91 -20.74
CA ALA A 463 15.78 10.11 -19.89
C ALA A 463 16.17 10.18 -18.40
N ILE A 464 17.47 10.23 -18.10
CA ILE A 464 18.00 10.63 -16.78
C ILE A 464 18.80 11.92 -16.97
N ASP A 465 18.33 13.03 -16.40
CA ASP A 465 18.93 14.36 -16.51
C ASP A 465 19.51 14.81 -15.17
N ILE A 466 20.85 14.79 -15.06
CA ILE A 466 21.57 15.21 -13.86
C ILE A 466 22.35 16.46 -14.18
N PHE A 467 22.12 17.53 -13.43
CA PHE A 467 22.88 18.75 -13.67
C PHE A 467 23.10 19.61 -12.44
N SER A 468 24.28 20.23 -12.40
CA SER A 468 24.65 21.19 -11.37
C SER A 468 24.35 22.63 -11.81
N ALA A 469 23.55 23.32 -11.01
CA ALA A 469 23.24 24.73 -11.04
C ALA A 469 23.70 25.39 -9.72
N SER A 470 23.29 26.63 -9.46
CA SER A 470 23.81 27.44 -8.34
C SER A 470 22.74 27.96 -7.37
N ASN A 471 21.47 27.52 -7.50
CA ASN A 471 20.36 28.14 -6.77
C ASN A 471 20.22 27.62 -5.32
N ALA A 472 20.25 26.30 -5.09
CA ALA A 472 20.22 25.72 -3.73
C ALA A 472 21.64 25.47 -3.15
N GLY A 473 22.66 26.20 -3.63
CA GLY A 473 24.08 25.87 -3.43
C GLY A 473 24.73 25.46 -4.75
N THR A 474 26.02 25.14 -4.77
CA THR A 474 26.78 25.04 -6.03
C THR A 474 27.08 23.62 -6.50
N GLN A 475 26.67 22.57 -5.79
CA GLN A 475 27.03 21.19 -6.11
C GLN A 475 25.83 20.24 -6.07
N VAL A 476 25.81 19.29 -6.99
CA VAL A 476 25.02 18.04 -6.87
C VAL A 476 25.97 16.95 -6.39
N LYS A 477 25.58 16.16 -5.38
CA LYS A 477 26.47 15.12 -4.86
C LYS A 477 25.77 13.99 -4.12
N ASN A 478 26.50 12.90 -3.91
CA ASN A 478 26.12 11.77 -3.08
C ASN A 478 24.81 11.10 -3.56
N VAL A 479 24.82 10.60 -4.79
CA VAL A 479 23.64 9.96 -5.40
C VAL A 479 24.03 8.59 -5.96
N ASN A 480 23.34 7.56 -5.49
CA ASN A 480 23.48 6.19 -5.96
C ASN A 480 22.29 5.85 -6.86
N MET A 481 22.60 5.41 -8.08
CA MET A 481 21.64 4.94 -9.07
C MET A 481 21.91 3.48 -9.41
N TYR A 482 20.94 2.58 -9.23
CA TYR A 482 21.17 1.16 -9.56
C TYR A 482 19.94 0.37 -9.97
N ASN A 483 20.13 -0.71 -10.73
CA ASN A 483 19.04 -1.54 -11.28
C ASN A 483 18.02 -0.71 -12.07
N ILE A 484 18.48 0.10 -13.01
CA ILE A 484 17.60 0.97 -13.83
C ILE A 484 17.62 0.50 -15.28
N ASP A 485 16.44 0.26 -15.84
CA ASP A 485 16.26 -0.07 -17.26
C ASP A 485 15.72 1.14 -18.00
N ILE A 486 16.50 1.66 -18.97
CA ILE A 486 16.14 2.75 -19.85
C ILE A 486 15.82 2.17 -21.23
N LEU A 487 14.55 2.22 -21.60
CA LEU A 487 14.01 1.61 -22.82
C LEU A 487 13.55 2.70 -23.79
N ASP A 488 14.11 2.66 -25.00
CA ASP A 488 13.74 3.53 -26.11
C ASP A 488 13.73 5.03 -25.76
N SER A 489 14.77 5.54 -25.09
CA SER A 489 14.85 6.97 -24.77
C SER A 489 14.68 7.81 -26.03
N ARG A 490 13.81 8.81 -25.96
CA ARG A 490 13.52 9.72 -27.07
C ARG A 490 14.77 10.49 -27.49
N ASN A 491 15.57 10.86 -26.51
CA ASN A 491 16.84 11.55 -26.70
C ASN A 491 18.01 10.71 -26.15
N ASP A 492 19.04 11.33 -25.56
CA ASP A 492 20.09 10.65 -24.80
C ASP A 492 19.49 9.89 -23.60
N ALA A 493 20.10 8.78 -23.21
CA ALA A 493 19.63 8.00 -22.06
C ALA A 493 20.03 8.65 -20.73
N ILE A 494 21.30 8.99 -20.56
CA ILE A 494 21.84 9.64 -19.35
C ILE A 494 22.63 10.89 -19.75
N SER A 495 22.31 12.02 -19.12
CA SER A 495 23.07 13.27 -19.23
C SER A 495 23.59 13.68 -17.86
N ILE A 496 24.89 13.96 -17.79
CA ILE A 496 25.57 14.57 -16.63
C ILE A 496 26.17 15.88 -17.10
N SER A 497 25.64 17.00 -16.61
CA SER A 497 26.03 18.30 -17.15
C SER A 497 26.20 19.40 -16.10
N LYS A 498 27.09 20.35 -16.40
CA LYS A 498 27.17 21.61 -15.67
C LYS A 498 26.31 22.66 -16.37
N ARG A 499 25.45 23.35 -15.60
CA ARG A 499 24.79 24.58 -16.00
C ARG A 499 25.50 25.76 -15.31
N SER A 500 24.94 26.31 -14.23
CA SER A 500 25.57 27.42 -13.49
C SER A 500 26.37 27.00 -12.24
N GLY A 501 26.40 25.70 -11.90
CA GLY A 501 27.03 25.22 -10.66
C GLY A 501 28.53 24.92 -10.74
N ASP A 502 29.10 24.55 -9.59
CA ASP A 502 30.54 24.29 -9.39
C ASP A 502 30.93 22.83 -9.67
N GLY A 503 30.00 21.87 -9.61
CA GLY A 503 30.31 20.49 -9.98
C GLY A 503 29.33 19.42 -9.48
N ILE A 504 29.64 18.18 -9.85
CA ILE A 504 28.87 16.98 -9.60
C ILE A 504 29.81 15.92 -9.00
N TYR A 505 29.56 15.48 -7.77
CA TYR A 505 30.50 14.65 -7.01
C TYR A 505 29.85 13.38 -6.45
N ASN A 506 30.60 12.29 -6.41
CA ASN A 506 30.16 11.05 -5.76
C ASN A 506 28.83 10.53 -6.33
N LEU A 507 28.71 10.52 -7.66
CA LEU A 507 27.65 9.75 -8.32
C LEU A 507 28.10 8.31 -8.51
N ASN A 508 27.19 7.37 -8.31
CA ASN A 508 27.47 5.96 -8.56
C ASN A 508 26.36 5.33 -9.40
N PHE A 509 26.74 4.64 -10.47
CA PHE A 509 25.82 3.90 -11.35
C PHE A 509 26.13 2.40 -11.28
N ASN A 510 25.13 1.56 -11.04
CA ASN A 510 25.33 0.10 -11.02
C ASN A 510 24.16 -0.66 -11.66
N ASN A 511 24.43 -1.65 -12.50
CA ASN A 511 23.40 -2.47 -13.16
C ASN A 511 22.39 -1.59 -13.91
N ILE A 512 22.88 -0.81 -14.86
CA ILE A 512 22.04 0.05 -15.70
C ILE A 512 21.93 -0.57 -17.08
N THR A 513 20.71 -0.85 -17.52
CA THR A 513 20.45 -1.30 -18.89
C THR A 513 19.99 -0.12 -19.71
N VAL A 514 20.66 0.16 -20.83
CA VAL A 514 20.16 1.07 -21.86
C VAL A 514 19.86 0.25 -23.11
N ASN A 515 18.60 0.23 -23.52
CA ASN A 515 18.14 -0.45 -24.72
C ASN A 515 17.30 0.50 -25.57
N GLY A 516 17.92 1.09 -26.58
CA GLY A 516 17.26 2.06 -27.45
C GLY A 516 17.44 3.49 -26.96
N THR A 517 18.03 4.33 -27.80
CA THR A 517 18.21 5.77 -27.56
C THR A 517 17.94 6.59 -28.83
N GLY A 518 17.79 7.91 -28.70
CA GLY A 518 17.72 8.84 -29.82
C GLY A 518 16.53 8.63 -30.77
N LYS A 519 15.37 8.18 -30.26
CA LYS A 519 14.18 7.88 -31.08
C LYS A 519 13.52 9.08 -31.76
N GLU A 520 13.80 10.30 -31.29
CA GLU A 520 13.31 11.54 -31.91
C GLU A 520 14.13 12.00 -33.12
N PHE A 521 15.31 11.41 -33.36
CA PHE A 521 16.17 11.79 -34.48
C PHE A 521 15.65 11.25 -35.83
N PRO A 522 15.79 11.99 -36.95
CA PRO A 522 16.27 13.37 -37.06
C PRO A 522 15.16 14.41 -36.83
N ASN A 523 13.91 13.96 -36.69
CA ASN A 523 12.71 14.77 -36.87
C ASN A 523 12.53 15.90 -35.83
N ASN A 524 13.17 15.85 -34.67
CA ASN A 524 13.09 16.89 -33.62
C ASN A 524 14.40 17.66 -33.37
N ASN A 525 15.45 17.45 -34.17
CA ASN A 525 16.75 18.17 -34.03
C ASN A 525 16.80 19.45 -34.87
N ALA A 526 15.81 20.35 -34.71
CA ALA A 526 15.70 21.58 -35.50
C ALA A 526 16.91 22.53 -35.36
N LEU A 527 17.69 22.40 -34.28
CA LEU A 527 18.82 23.28 -33.95
C LEU A 527 20.19 22.65 -34.25
N ASN A 528 20.23 21.42 -34.79
CA ASN A 528 21.46 20.66 -35.05
C ASN A 528 22.49 20.73 -33.91
N ARG A 529 22.02 20.59 -32.67
CA ARG A 529 22.87 20.75 -31.48
C ARG A 529 23.77 19.51 -31.30
N ASP A 530 24.95 19.72 -30.71
CA ASP A 530 25.86 18.62 -30.36
C ASP A 530 25.33 17.72 -29.22
N TRP A 531 24.28 18.19 -28.53
CA TRP A 531 23.59 17.52 -27.44
C TRP A 531 22.34 16.86 -27.97
N GLY A 532 22.00 15.69 -27.40
CA GLY A 532 20.85 14.94 -27.85
C GLY A 532 21.10 14.04 -29.05
N ARG A 533 22.30 13.45 -29.18
CA ARG A 533 22.61 12.62 -30.36
C ARG A 533 22.13 11.17 -30.25
N GLY A 534 21.54 10.80 -29.11
CA GLY A 534 21.19 9.43 -28.78
C GLY A 534 22.33 8.69 -28.07
N TYR A 535 23.16 9.38 -27.28
CA TYR A 535 24.17 8.74 -26.44
C TYR A 535 23.51 7.88 -25.34
N CYS A 536 24.18 6.80 -24.96
CA CYS A 536 23.84 6.07 -23.74
C CYS A 536 24.27 6.89 -22.51
N VAL A 537 25.46 7.50 -22.58
CA VAL A 537 25.96 8.46 -21.58
C VAL A 537 26.55 9.69 -22.26
N LEU A 538 26.06 10.86 -21.89
CA LEU A 538 26.60 12.16 -22.31
C LEU A 538 27.12 12.92 -21.08
N ILE A 539 28.39 13.31 -21.11
CA ILE A 539 28.97 14.26 -20.15
C ILE A 539 29.20 15.58 -20.87
N ALA A 540 28.54 16.64 -20.41
CA ALA A 540 28.46 17.89 -21.15
C ALA A 540 28.72 19.14 -20.30
N SER A 541 29.21 20.20 -20.95
CA SER A 541 29.56 21.50 -20.32
C SER A 541 30.67 21.43 -19.27
N ALA A 542 31.61 20.48 -19.38
CA ALA A 542 32.79 20.41 -18.52
C ALA A 542 32.49 20.52 -17.01
N PRO A 543 31.65 19.63 -16.44
CA PRO A 543 31.43 19.62 -15.00
C PRO A 543 32.74 19.31 -14.27
N ASN A 544 32.87 19.74 -13.02
CA ASN A 544 33.90 19.22 -12.13
C ASN A 544 33.35 18.05 -11.34
N GLY A 545 34.24 17.18 -10.86
CA GLY A 545 33.92 16.14 -9.90
C GLY A 545 34.03 14.73 -10.47
N ASN A 546 33.16 13.81 -10.04
CA ASN A 546 33.34 12.40 -10.34
C ASN A 546 32.03 11.62 -10.35
N ALA A 547 32.04 10.55 -11.14
CA ALA A 547 31.09 9.46 -11.08
C ALA A 547 31.80 8.12 -11.34
N THR A 548 31.34 7.09 -10.65
CA THR A 548 31.74 5.70 -10.88
C THR A 548 30.61 4.90 -11.50
N TYR A 549 30.95 3.93 -12.33
CA TYR A 549 29.95 3.00 -12.88
C TYR A 549 30.40 1.55 -12.83
N CYS A 550 29.44 0.64 -12.80
CA CYS A 550 29.62 -0.80 -12.93
C CYS A 550 28.41 -1.43 -13.64
N ASN A 551 28.64 -2.50 -14.42
CA ASN A 551 27.58 -3.27 -15.10
C ASN A 551 26.59 -2.37 -15.87
N MET A 552 27.13 -1.51 -16.74
CA MET A 552 26.32 -0.73 -17.67
C MET A 552 26.22 -1.51 -18.98
N ASP A 553 25.02 -1.93 -19.35
CA ASP A 553 24.75 -2.69 -20.57
C ASP A 553 24.04 -1.81 -21.60
N TYR A 554 24.67 -1.60 -22.76
CA TYR A 554 24.14 -0.74 -23.81
C TYR A 554 23.77 -1.56 -25.04
N SER A 555 22.59 -1.29 -25.61
CA SER A 555 22.13 -1.91 -26.84
C SER A 555 21.21 -0.99 -27.64
N ASN A 556 21.13 -1.24 -28.95
CA ASN A 556 20.20 -0.58 -29.86
C ASN A 556 20.29 0.97 -29.88
N ARG A 557 21.49 1.52 -29.75
CA ARG A 557 21.75 2.97 -29.85
C ARG A 557 21.18 3.53 -31.16
N GLY A 558 20.41 4.60 -31.06
CA GLY A 558 19.85 5.33 -32.20
C GLY A 558 20.42 6.74 -32.32
N GLY A 559 19.79 7.57 -33.15
CA GLY A 559 20.24 8.93 -33.43
C GLY A 559 21.50 9.01 -34.30
N ASN A 560 22.29 10.08 -34.10
CA ASN A 560 23.54 10.34 -34.80
C ASN A 560 24.78 10.27 -33.87
N ALA A 561 24.64 9.65 -32.70
CA ALA A 561 25.75 9.40 -31.78
C ALA A 561 26.79 8.45 -32.41
N THR A 562 28.05 8.90 -32.47
CA THR A 562 29.16 8.13 -33.06
C THR A 562 29.69 7.04 -32.13
N THR A 563 29.47 7.16 -30.83
CA THR A 563 29.89 6.24 -29.76
C THR A 563 28.77 6.07 -28.74
N ASP A 564 28.85 5.04 -27.88
CA ASP A 564 27.86 4.84 -26.81
C ASP A 564 27.97 5.93 -25.75
N GLU A 565 29.20 6.29 -25.40
CA GLU A 565 29.51 7.33 -24.43
C GLU A 565 30.24 8.49 -25.11
N ASN A 566 29.87 9.72 -24.77
CA ASN A 566 30.69 10.90 -25.05
C ASN A 566 31.08 11.59 -23.74
N THR A 567 32.30 11.28 -23.30
CA THR A 567 32.91 11.80 -22.07
C THR A 567 33.94 12.89 -22.34
N SER A 568 34.25 13.15 -23.62
CA SER A 568 35.28 14.10 -24.06
C SER A 568 34.94 15.56 -23.75
N GLY A 569 33.66 15.88 -23.57
CA GLY A 569 33.17 17.19 -23.12
C GLY A 569 33.28 17.42 -21.60
N GLY A 570 33.86 16.48 -20.85
CA GLY A 570 33.81 16.40 -19.39
C GLY A 570 34.72 17.34 -18.61
N GLY A 571 35.63 18.10 -19.23
CA GLY A 571 36.53 18.97 -18.46
C GLY A 571 37.37 18.18 -17.45
N SER A 572 37.26 18.53 -16.16
CA SER A 572 37.93 17.82 -15.06
C SER A 572 37.11 16.67 -14.46
N PHE A 573 35.94 16.37 -15.02
CA PHE A 573 35.06 15.31 -14.53
C PHE A 573 35.66 13.92 -14.77
N SER A 574 35.73 13.13 -13.71
CA SER A 574 36.15 11.73 -13.80
C SER A 574 34.94 10.81 -13.98
N TRP A 575 34.89 10.10 -15.11
CA TRP A 575 33.96 9.00 -15.38
C TRP A 575 34.72 7.69 -15.40
N THR A 576 34.64 6.93 -14.30
CA THR A 576 35.52 5.78 -14.08
C THR A 576 34.72 4.50 -13.86
N GLN A 577 35.05 3.45 -14.62
CA GLN A 577 34.54 2.12 -14.34
C GLN A 577 35.14 1.62 -13.03
N SER A 578 34.31 1.22 -12.08
CA SER A 578 34.77 0.62 -10.82
C SER A 578 35.21 -0.82 -11.07
N THR A 579 36.42 -1.18 -10.61
CA THR A 579 36.90 -2.57 -10.58
C THR A 579 36.25 -3.37 -9.46
N ASN A 580 35.79 -2.70 -8.40
CA ASN A 580 34.98 -3.26 -7.32
C ASN A 580 33.51 -3.00 -7.61
N CYS A 581 32.97 -3.80 -8.53
CA CYS A 581 31.57 -3.82 -8.89
C CYS A 581 30.62 -4.16 -7.72
N SER A 582 31.16 -4.56 -6.57
CA SER A 582 30.45 -4.79 -5.31
C SER A 582 29.91 -3.51 -4.66
N GLY A 583 30.33 -2.31 -5.08
CA GLY A 583 29.84 -1.01 -4.57
C GLY A 583 28.42 -0.62 -5.03
N GLY A 584 27.53 -1.59 -5.20
CA GLY A 584 26.18 -1.39 -5.74
C GLY A 584 25.59 -2.65 -6.39
N GLN A 585 26.24 -3.81 -6.26
CA GLN A 585 25.49 -5.05 -6.31
C GLN A 585 24.35 -4.89 -5.31
N ASN A 586 23.11 -5.12 -5.73
CA ASN A 586 22.06 -5.43 -4.77
C ASN A 586 22.57 -6.67 -4.02
N VAL A 587 23.13 -6.44 -2.84
CA VAL A 587 23.44 -7.49 -1.90
C VAL A 587 22.07 -7.90 -1.40
N ALA A 588 21.47 -8.83 -2.13
CA ALA A 588 20.10 -9.23 -1.90
C ALA A 588 19.94 -9.66 -0.46
N VAL A 589 18.80 -9.30 0.13
CA VAL A 589 18.45 -9.83 1.44
C VAL A 589 18.38 -11.36 1.34
N THR A 590 19.30 -12.01 2.04
CA THR A 590 19.34 -13.47 2.19
C THR A 590 18.49 -13.92 3.38
N GLY A 591 18.28 -13.04 4.36
CA GLY A 591 17.41 -13.29 5.50
C GLY A 591 17.16 -12.03 6.33
N VAL A 592 16.18 -12.12 7.21
CA VAL A 592 15.97 -11.15 8.28
C VAL A 592 15.78 -11.93 9.56
N THR A 593 16.31 -11.42 10.66
CA THR A 593 15.99 -11.89 12.00
C THR A 593 15.30 -10.77 12.75
N LEU A 594 14.47 -11.14 13.72
CA LEU A 594 13.71 -10.21 14.53
C LEU A 594 14.02 -10.49 16.00
N SER A 595 14.46 -9.45 16.72
CA SER A 595 14.85 -9.56 18.12
C SER A 595 14.02 -8.65 19.01
N PRO A 596 13.50 -9.14 20.15
CA PRO A 596 13.49 -10.56 20.53
C PRO A 596 12.54 -11.39 19.64
N ALA A 597 12.80 -12.70 19.48
CA ALA A 597 11.94 -13.61 18.70
C ALA A 597 10.64 -13.97 19.45
N THR A 598 10.64 -13.80 20.76
CA THR A 598 9.46 -13.88 21.62
C THR A 598 9.59 -12.82 22.70
N ALA A 599 8.48 -12.18 23.07
CA ALA A 599 8.48 -11.29 24.21
C ALA A 599 7.15 -11.35 24.93
N THR A 600 7.22 -11.06 26.21
CA THR A 600 6.05 -11.03 27.07
C THR A 600 5.86 -9.61 27.60
N LEU A 601 4.71 -9.01 27.33
CA LEU A 601 4.37 -7.63 27.73
C LEU A 601 3.14 -7.63 28.59
N SER A 602 3.06 -6.74 29.58
CA SER A 602 1.78 -6.45 30.24
C SER A 602 0.90 -5.60 29.31
N VAL A 603 -0.43 -5.69 29.40
CA VAL A 603 -1.35 -4.75 28.71
C VAL A 603 -0.93 -3.30 28.98
N GLY A 604 -0.87 -2.48 27.92
CA GLY A 604 -0.35 -1.11 27.95
C GLY A 604 1.18 -1.00 27.85
N GLY A 605 1.90 -2.11 28.02
CA GLY A 605 3.35 -2.20 27.83
C GLY A 605 3.75 -2.05 26.37
N THR A 606 4.98 -1.61 26.14
CA THR A 606 5.55 -1.48 24.79
C THR A 606 6.86 -2.26 24.68
N LEU A 607 7.20 -2.67 23.46
CA LEU A 607 8.45 -3.36 23.14
C LEU A 607 8.99 -2.88 21.81
N GLN A 608 10.24 -2.45 21.80
CA GLN A 608 10.92 -2.17 20.54
C GLN A 608 11.48 -3.47 19.96
N LEU A 609 10.99 -3.86 18.78
CA LEU A 609 11.61 -4.93 18.01
C LEU A 609 12.76 -4.37 17.17
N THR A 610 13.83 -5.16 17.04
CA THR A 610 14.98 -4.85 16.19
C THR A 610 15.07 -5.89 15.09
N ALA A 611 14.78 -5.50 13.86
CA ALA A 611 15.04 -6.32 12.69
C ALA A 611 16.52 -6.22 12.29
N THR A 612 17.17 -7.36 12.10
CA THR A 612 18.54 -7.44 11.57
C THR A 612 18.50 -8.11 10.21
N VAL A 613 18.83 -7.35 9.17
CA VAL A 613 18.84 -7.83 7.79
C VAL A 613 20.21 -8.44 7.46
N ALA A 614 20.19 -9.62 6.82
CA ALA A 614 21.36 -10.39 6.42
C ALA A 614 21.48 -10.45 4.87
N PRO A 615 22.70 -10.38 4.31
CA PRO A 615 23.94 -10.11 5.03
C PRO A 615 23.97 -8.68 5.58
N SER A 616 24.87 -8.38 6.52
CA SER A 616 24.93 -7.07 7.18
C SER A 616 25.28 -5.92 6.23
N ASN A 617 25.74 -6.22 5.01
CA ASN A 617 25.95 -5.29 3.92
C ASN A 617 24.85 -5.36 2.84
N ALA A 618 23.68 -5.95 3.14
CA ALA A 618 22.53 -5.98 2.25
C ALA A 618 22.18 -4.56 1.78
N THR A 619 21.86 -4.41 0.49
CA THR A 619 21.69 -3.09 -0.13
C THR A 619 20.39 -2.43 0.32
N ASN A 620 19.28 -3.16 0.33
CA ASN A 620 18.01 -2.70 0.89
C ASN A 620 17.71 -3.42 2.21
N LYS A 621 17.87 -2.70 3.32
CA LYS A 621 17.57 -3.20 4.67
C LYS A 621 16.22 -2.75 5.20
N SER A 622 15.41 -2.10 4.37
CA SER A 622 14.09 -1.62 4.79
C SER A 622 13.17 -2.80 5.06
N VAL A 623 12.38 -2.68 6.13
CA VAL A 623 11.44 -3.71 6.55
C VAL A 623 10.07 -3.11 6.85
N THR A 624 9.03 -3.93 6.75
CA THR A 624 7.67 -3.60 7.16
C THR A 624 7.22 -4.55 8.27
N TYR A 625 6.33 -4.08 9.14
CA TYR A 625 5.81 -4.87 10.25
C TYR A 625 4.30 -5.04 10.13
N ALA A 626 3.79 -6.20 10.49
CA ALA A 626 2.36 -6.47 10.58
C ALA A 626 2.05 -7.32 11.82
N SER A 627 0.93 -7.03 12.48
CA SER A 627 0.38 -7.90 13.53
C SER A 627 -0.74 -8.74 12.94
N ASN A 628 -0.73 -10.05 13.20
CA ASN A 628 -1.87 -10.91 12.82
C ASN A 628 -3.09 -10.70 13.75
N ASN A 629 -2.93 -10.05 14.89
CA ASN A 629 -3.98 -9.79 15.87
C ASN A 629 -3.77 -8.44 16.56
N THR A 630 -4.21 -7.37 15.89
CA THR A 630 -4.11 -5.99 16.38
C THR A 630 -4.96 -5.73 17.62
N ALA A 631 -5.94 -6.58 17.95
CA ALA A 631 -6.70 -6.50 19.19
C ALA A 631 -5.89 -6.94 20.42
N VAL A 632 -4.84 -7.75 20.23
CA VAL A 632 -3.93 -8.20 21.30
C VAL A 632 -2.66 -7.35 21.35
N ALA A 633 -1.98 -7.13 20.22
CA ALA A 633 -0.84 -6.22 20.14
C ALA A 633 -0.76 -5.54 18.77
N THR A 634 -0.53 -4.23 18.76
CA THR A 634 -0.25 -3.46 17.55
C THR A 634 1.24 -3.27 17.37
N VAL A 635 1.69 -2.98 16.16
CA VAL A 635 3.08 -2.63 15.85
C VAL A 635 3.08 -1.46 14.89
N ASN A 636 3.96 -0.48 15.10
CA ASN A 636 4.11 0.67 14.20
C ASN A 636 5.20 0.43 13.13
N ALA A 637 5.36 1.39 12.21
CA ALA A 637 6.33 1.29 11.12
C ALA A 637 7.80 1.15 11.60
N ASN A 638 8.11 1.62 12.81
CA ASN A 638 9.45 1.54 13.40
C ASN A 638 9.67 0.24 14.19
N GLY A 639 8.71 -0.70 14.23
CA GLY A 639 8.82 -1.94 14.98
C GLY A 639 8.51 -1.81 16.47
N LEU A 640 7.94 -0.69 16.92
CA LEU A 640 7.47 -0.55 18.30
C LEU A 640 6.11 -1.24 18.44
N VAL A 641 6.09 -2.28 19.25
CA VAL A 641 4.90 -3.05 19.61
C VAL A 641 4.22 -2.40 20.82
N THR A 642 2.90 -2.27 20.79
CA THR A 642 2.08 -1.85 21.92
C THR A 642 1.07 -2.94 22.27
N ALA A 643 1.10 -3.39 23.52
CA ALA A 643 0.20 -4.40 24.05
C ALA A 643 -1.20 -3.81 24.30
N VAL A 644 -2.22 -4.36 23.65
CA VAL A 644 -3.61 -3.85 23.67
C VAL A 644 -4.49 -4.65 24.63
N SER A 645 -4.46 -5.98 24.56
CA SER A 645 -5.24 -6.85 25.44
C SER A 645 -4.54 -8.20 25.63
N GLY A 646 -4.90 -8.92 26.69
CA GLY A 646 -4.30 -10.22 26.99
C GLY A 646 -4.49 -11.22 25.85
N GLY A 647 -3.43 -11.96 25.51
CA GLY A 647 -3.47 -12.92 24.42
C GLY A 647 -2.12 -13.05 23.74
N THR A 648 -2.10 -13.71 22.58
CA THR A 648 -0.90 -13.79 21.73
C THR A 648 -1.13 -13.11 20.40
N ALA A 649 -0.12 -12.38 19.94
CA ALA A 649 -0.06 -11.77 18.63
C ALA A 649 1.30 -12.12 18.01
N THR A 650 1.30 -12.54 16.75
CA THR A 650 2.52 -12.72 15.98
C THR A 650 2.78 -11.46 15.18
N ILE A 651 3.89 -10.80 15.49
CA ILE A 651 4.40 -9.67 14.72
C ILE A 651 5.32 -10.21 13.64
N THR A 652 4.96 -10.00 12.38
CA THR A 652 5.76 -10.39 11.22
C THR A 652 6.53 -9.19 10.72
N VAL A 653 7.86 -9.30 10.63
CA VAL A 653 8.69 -8.38 9.85
C VAL A 653 8.92 -8.96 8.47
N THR A 654 8.79 -8.14 7.43
CA THR A 654 9.04 -8.51 6.04
C THR A 654 10.05 -7.55 5.43
N THR A 655 11.13 -8.06 4.86
CA THR A 655 12.08 -7.21 4.11
C THR A 655 11.47 -6.75 2.80
N THR A 656 11.73 -5.49 2.47
CA THR A 656 11.24 -4.88 1.23
C THR A 656 11.91 -5.51 0.02
N ASP A 657 13.19 -5.87 0.14
CA ASP A 657 13.92 -6.66 -0.84
C ASP A 657 13.85 -8.16 -0.51
N GLY A 658 13.50 -8.99 -1.50
CA GLY A 658 13.48 -10.45 -1.37
C GLY A 658 12.36 -11.08 -0.52
N ASN A 659 11.44 -10.30 0.05
CA ASN A 659 10.30 -10.74 0.87
C ASN A 659 10.67 -11.76 1.96
N LYS A 660 11.84 -11.59 2.59
CA LYS A 660 12.24 -12.46 3.69
C LYS A 660 11.45 -12.06 4.92
N THR A 661 10.92 -13.06 5.62
CA THR A 661 10.10 -12.83 6.80
C THR A 661 10.79 -13.37 8.05
N ALA A 662 10.65 -12.65 9.15
CA ALA A 662 10.86 -13.18 10.49
C ALA A 662 9.67 -12.80 11.36
N THR A 663 9.45 -13.55 12.42
CA THR A 663 8.32 -13.34 13.31
C THR A 663 8.79 -13.18 14.75
N SER A 664 8.10 -12.32 15.49
CA SER A 664 8.19 -12.21 16.93
C SER A 664 6.84 -12.60 17.53
N SER A 665 6.82 -13.62 18.38
CA SER A 665 5.62 -13.97 19.13
C SER A 665 5.52 -13.07 20.35
N ILE A 666 4.52 -12.19 20.36
CA ILE A 666 4.22 -11.30 21.47
C ILE A 666 3.13 -11.96 22.30
N THR A 667 3.50 -12.36 23.51
CA THR A 667 2.55 -12.77 24.54
C THR A 667 2.22 -11.54 25.35
N VAL A 668 1.02 -11.00 25.18
CA VAL A 668 0.54 -9.97 26.10
C VAL A 668 -0.01 -10.68 27.32
N ASN A 669 0.77 -10.67 28.40
CA ASN A 669 0.25 -10.90 29.72
C ASN A 669 -0.82 -9.84 29.97
N THR A 670 -2.03 -10.27 30.33
CA THR A 670 -2.84 -9.44 31.20
C THR A 670 -1.95 -8.98 32.35
N ALA A 671 -1.88 -7.67 32.63
CA ALA A 671 -1.09 -7.18 33.74
C ALA A 671 -1.25 -8.13 34.94
N SER A 672 -0.14 -8.63 35.46
CA SER A 672 -0.05 -9.01 36.88
C SER A 672 -0.30 -7.71 37.65
N GLY A 673 -1.58 -7.39 37.77
CA GLY A 673 -2.09 -6.04 38.03
C GLY A 673 -3.41 -5.74 37.31
N GLY A 674 -4.35 -6.69 37.32
CA GLY A 674 -5.79 -6.42 37.07
C GLY A 674 -6.35 -6.91 35.74
N GLY A 675 -6.61 -8.21 35.58
CA GLY A 675 -7.34 -8.77 34.44
C GLY A 675 -8.32 -9.85 34.89
N ASN A 676 -9.61 -9.65 34.60
CA ASN A 676 -10.80 -10.52 34.54
C ASN A 676 -10.99 -11.76 35.45
N TYR A 677 -10.08 -12.10 36.36
CA TYR A 677 -10.28 -13.19 37.31
C TYR A 677 -10.92 -12.67 38.59
N TYR A 678 -11.96 -13.36 39.04
CA TYR A 678 -12.73 -12.94 40.19
C TYR A 678 -13.01 -14.09 41.13
N THR A 679 -12.94 -13.80 42.42
CA THR A 679 -13.75 -14.51 43.42
C THR A 679 -15.12 -13.84 43.44
N ILE A 680 -16.19 -14.64 43.37
CA ILE A 680 -17.56 -14.12 43.28
C ILE A 680 -18.20 -14.25 44.66
N LYS A 681 -18.18 -13.17 45.43
CA LYS A 681 -18.59 -13.14 46.85
C LYS A 681 -20.07 -12.80 46.99
N ASN A 682 -20.78 -13.56 47.81
CA ASN A 682 -22.18 -13.32 48.12
C ASN A 682 -22.35 -12.25 49.20
N LYS A 683 -23.29 -11.32 49.01
CA LYS A 683 -23.58 -10.24 49.98
C LYS A 683 -24.13 -10.77 51.31
N TRP A 684 -25.04 -11.74 51.26
CA TRP A 684 -25.73 -12.25 52.46
C TRP A 684 -24.83 -13.10 53.35
N THR A 685 -24.07 -14.02 52.75
CA THR A 685 -23.34 -15.04 53.52
C THR A 685 -21.83 -14.82 53.59
N ASN A 686 -21.27 -13.88 52.81
CA ASN A 686 -19.83 -13.72 52.55
C ASN A 686 -19.13 -14.95 51.95
N ASN A 687 -19.88 -15.97 51.51
CA ASN A 687 -19.33 -17.13 50.80
C ASN A 687 -19.05 -16.82 49.33
N TYR A 688 -18.17 -17.62 48.73
CA TYR A 688 -17.72 -17.50 47.34
C TYR A 688 -18.21 -18.66 46.50
N LEU A 689 -18.57 -18.37 45.24
CA LEU A 689 -18.89 -19.42 44.27
C LEU A 689 -17.65 -20.24 43.92
N TYR A 690 -17.81 -21.55 43.80
CA TYR A 690 -16.74 -22.47 43.37
C TYR A 690 -17.26 -23.61 42.51
N ASP A 691 -16.35 -24.21 41.76
CA ASP A 691 -16.62 -25.42 41.00
C ASP A 691 -16.62 -26.66 41.91
N ALA A 692 -17.81 -27.24 42.08
CA ALA A 692 -18.05 -28.46 42.85
C ALA A 692 -18.13 -29.72 41.96
N GLY A 693 -17.66 -29.65 40.71
CA GLY A 693 -17.59 -30.74 39.74
C GLY A 693 -18.69 -30.66 38.69
N ALA A 694 -19.95 -30.95 39.06
CA ALA A 694 -21.09 -30.91 38.12
C ALA A 694 -21.97 -29.65 38.29
N ASN A 695 -21.85 -28.98 39.43
CA ASN A 695 -22.64 -27.81 39.81
C ASN A 695 -21.74 -26.73 40.42
N VAL A 696 -22.23 -25.50 40.45
CA VAL A 696 -21.58 -24.39 41.16
C VAL A 696 -21.97 -24.47 42.64
N GLY A 697 -21.00 -24.72 43.51
CA GLY A 697 -21.14 -24.66 44.97
C GLY A 697 -20.88 -23.26 45.52
N TYR A 698 -21.12 -23.05 46.82
CA TYR A 698 -20.66 -21.87 47.54
C TYR A 698 -20.02 -22.23 48.89
N GLY A 699 -18.94 -21.54 49.27
CA GLY A 699 -18.20 -21.82 50.51
C GLY A 699 -17.28 -20.67 50.95
N PRO A 700 -16.71 -20.73 52.17
CA PRO A 700 -15.99 -19.59 52.76
C PRO A 700 -14.53 -19.46 52.28
N SER A 701 -14.03 -20.41 51.50
CA SER A 701 -12.63 -20.46 51.07
C SER A 701 -12.41 -19.69 49.76
N ILE A 702 -11.20 -19.18 49.54
CA ILE A 702 -10.72 -18.70 48.22
C ILE A 702 -9.35 -19.29 47.87
N ALA A 703 -8.94 -20.31 48.62
CA ALA A 703 -7.53 -20.73 48.67
C ALA A 703 -7.05 -21.46 47.41
N ASN A 704 -7.97 -21.98 46.58
CA ASN A 704 -7.63 -22.74 45.38
C ASN A 704 -8.34 -22.19 44.14
N ASN A 705 -7.92 -22.66 42.97
CA ASN A 705 -8.41 -22.13 41.69
C ASN A 705 -9.87 -22.53 41.38
N ASN A 706 -10.48 -23.46 42.13
CA ASN A 706 -11.91 -23.77 41.98
C ASN A 706 -12.81 -22.62 42.44
N TYR A 707 -12.32 -21.70 43.29
CA TYR A 707 -13.07 -20.51 43.74
C TYR A 707 -12.83 -19.28 42.85
N LYS A 708 -12.01 -19.41 41.79
CA LYS A 708 -11.61 -18.32 40.91
C LYS A 708 -12.24 -18.51 39.54
N TRP A 709 -12.79 -17.44 38.99
CA TRP A 709 -13.53 -17.44 37.74
C TRP A 709 -12.97 -16.40 36.79
N GLU A 710 -12.68 -16.78 35.57
CA GLU A 710 -12.39 -15.87 34.48
C GLU A 710 -13.70 -15.33 33.90
N LYS A 711 -13.82 -14.00 33.85
CA LYS A 711 -14.92 -13.31 33.18
C LYS A 711 -14.53 -13.01 31.73
N ILE A 712 -15.01 -13.82 30.81
CA ILE A 712 -14.67 -13.74 29.38
C ILE A 712 -15.77 -12.94 28.67
N ALA A 713 -15.43 -11.79 28.09
CA ALA A 713 -16.42 -10.98 27.36
C ALA A 713 -16.86 -11.69 26.07
N VAL A 714 -18.17 -11.75 25.83
CA VAL A 714 -18.76 -12.23 24.57
C VAL A 714 -19.05 -11.05 23.64
N ASP A 715 -19.63 -9.99 24.18
CA ASP A 715 -19.89 -8.73 23.50
C ASP A 715 -19.93 -7.58 24.54
N GLY A 716 -20.38 -6.39 24.13
CA GLY A 716 -20.46 -5.23 25.04
C GLY A 716 -21.46 -5.36 26.20
N THR A 717 -22.26 -6.44 26.24
CA THR A 717 -23.30 -6.67 27.27
C THR A 717 -23.10 -7.99 28.03
N TYR A 718 -22.69 -9.05 27.33
CA TYR A 718 -22.63 -10.41 27.89
C TYR A 718 -21.22 -10.94 28.08
N TYR A 719 -21.06 -11.82 29.07
CA TYR A 719 -19.82 -12.51 29.41
C TYR A 719 -20.06 -13.95 29.84
N ILE A 720 -19.02 -14.77 29.81
CA ILE A 720 -19.00 -16.13 30.33
C ILE A 720 -18.17 -16.15 31.62
N LEU A 721 -18.49 -17.05 32.55
CA LEU A 721 -17.70 -17.32 33.76
C LEU A 721 -17.10 -18.71 33.65
N GLN A 722 -15.79 -18.79 33.42
CA GLN A 722 -15.04 -20.04 33.31
C GLN A 722 -14.19 -20.28 34.56
N ASN A 723 -14.21 -21.48 35.11
CA ASN A 723 -13.46 -21.82 36.30
C ASN A 723 -11.95 -21.91 35.99
N VAL A 724 -11.12 -21.31 36.85
CA VAL A 724 -9.67 -21.27 36.65
C VAL A 724 -9.01 -22.61 36.97
N GLY A 725 -9.61 -23.44 37.82
CA GLY A 725 -9.07 -24.75 38.23
C GLY A 725 -9.36 -25.85 37.21
N THR A 726 -10.57 -25.89 36.67
CA THR A 726 -11.07 -26.99 35.82
C THR A 726 -11.23 -26.61 34.35
N GLY A 727 -11.41 -25.33 34.03
CA GLY A 727 -11.80 -24.85 32.71
C GLY A 727 -13.29 -25.02 32.39
N ASP A 728 -14.10 -25.50 33.35
CA ASP A 728 -15.54 -25.67 33.19
C ASP A 728 -16.29 -24.34 33.32
N MET A 729 -17.46 -24.20 32.69
CA MET A 729 -18.18 -22.93 32.61
C MET A 729 -19.48 -22.95 33.41
N ILE A 730 -19.85 -21.81 33.98
CA ILE A 730 -21.15 -21.62 34.64
C ILE A 730 -22.27 -21.55 33.59
N HIS A 731 -23.24 -22.46 33.66
CA HIS A 731 -24.41 -22.47 32.75
C HIS A 731 -25.68 -23.00 33.41
N ILE A 732 -26.82 -22.86 32.71
CA ILE A 732 -28.13 -23.41 33.10
C ILE A 732 -28.78 -24.28 32.01
N GLU A 733 -27.99 -24.74 31.05
CA GLU A 733 -28.43 -25.50 29.86
C GLU A 733 -29.47 -26.60 30.15
N ASN A 734 -29.27 -27.41 31.20
CA ASN A 734 -30.12 -28.57 31.47
C ASN A 734 -31.36 -28.26 32.33
N LEU A 735 -31.58 -26.99 32.68
CA LEU A 735 -32.74 -26.51 33.42
C LEU A 735 -33.04 -27.27 34.75
N THR A 736 -32.01 -27.66 35.49
CA THR A 736 -32.12 -28.51 36.69
C THR A 736 -32.60 -27.78 37.94
N GLY A 737 -32.77 -26.45 37.88
CA GLY A 737 -33.01 -25.59 39.06
C GLY A 737 -31.75 -25.26 39.87
N THR A 738 -30.61 -25.89 39.55
CA THR A 738 -29.27 -25.54 40.06
C THR A 738 -28.43 -24.91 38.96
N VAL A 739 -27.44 -24.10 39.33
CA VAL A 739 -26.45 -23.57 38.40
C VAL A 739 -25.37 -24.64 38.19
N GLN A 740 -25.12 -25.00 36.94
CA GLN A 740 -24.23 -26.09 36.55
C GLN A 740 -22.82 -25.56 36.25
N CYS A 741 -21.81 -26.43 36.41
CA CYS A 741 -20.43 -26.15 36.02
C CYS A 741 -19.89 -27.36 35.25
N THR A 742 -19.79 -27.27 33.93
CA THR A 742 -19.26 -28.37 33.07
C THR A 742 -18.58 -27.83 31.82
N ALA A 743 -17.92 -28.70 31.06
CA ALA A 743 -17.34 -28.38 29.75
C ALA A 743 -18.45 -28.05 28.73
N GLY A 744 -18.65 -26.74 28.46
CA GLY A 744 -19.61 -26.22 27.49
C GLY A 744 -18.98 -25.58 26.25
N LEU A 745 -19.80 -24.96 25.40
CA LEU A 745 -19.36 -24.12 24.27
C LEU A 745 -19.74 -22.64 24.52
N ASP A 746 -18.90 -21.72 24.07
CA ASP A 746 -19.10 -20.25 24.16
C ASP A 746 -20.37 -19.76 23.45
N SER A 747 -20.85 -20.51 22.47
CA SER A 747 -22.10 -20.28 21.73
C SER A 747 -23.38 -20.50 22.56
N TRP A 748 -23.32 -21.09 23.76
CA TRP A 748 -24.51 -21.37 24.56
C TRP A 748 -25.04 -20.11 25.24
N TRP A 749 -26.23 -19.66 24.85
CA TRP A 749 -26.89 -18.52 25.54
C TRP A 749 -27.17 -18.82 27.01
N SER A 750 -27.28 -20.09 27.40
CA SER A 750 -27.42 -20.52 28.80
C SER A 750 -26.13 -20.35 29.63
N ALA A 751 -24.97 -20.21 28.99
CA ALA A 751 -23.66 -19.98 29.61
C ALA A 751 -23.24 -18.50 29.59
N GLN A 752 -24.06 -17.63 28.97
CA GLN A 752 -23.79 -16.20 28.84
C GLN A 752 -24.59 -15.41 29.87
N TRP A 753 -23.89 -14.52 30.56
CA TRP A 753 -24.37 -13.78 31.72
C TRP A 753 -24.16 -12.28 31.52
N SER A 754 -24.97 -11.45 32.16
CA SER A 754 -24.77 -10.00 32.24
C SER A 754 -24.78 -9.54 33.70
N SER A 755 -24.24 -8.35 33.95
CA SER A 755 -24.21 -7.73 35.27
C SER A 755 -25.29 -6.66 35.34
N GLU A 756 -26.25 -6.82 36.23
CA GLU A 756 -27.19 -5.75 36.61
C GLU A 756 -26.70 -5.13 37.91
N TYR A 757 -26.24 -3.88 37.85
CA TYR A 757 -25.75 -3.16 39.02
C TYR A 757 -26.89 -2.82 39.98
N VAL A 758 -26.78 -3.23 41.23
CA VAL A 758 -27.70 -2.84 42.32
C VAL A 758 -27.28 -1.48 42.86
N ASP A 759 -25.97 -1.28 43.01
CA ASP A 759 -25.32 -0.03 43.34
C ASP A 759 -23.91 -0.01 42.71
N GLY A 760 -23.03 0.89 43.15
CA GLY A 760 -21.65 0.98 42.66
C GLY A 760 -20.73 -0.19 43.05
N THR A 761 -21.23 -1.18 43.81
CA THR A 761 -20.44 -2.27 44.41
C THR A 761 -21.04 -3.64 44.10
N TRP A 762 -22.34 -3.84 44.29
CA TRP A 762 -23.00 -5.14 44.18
C TRP A 762 -23.75 -5.31 42.86
N VAL A 763 -23.70 -6.53 42.30
CA VAL A 763 -24.38 -6.86 41.04
C VAL A 763 -25.25 -8.11 41.16
N ARG A 764 -26.29 -8.19 40.32
CA ARG A 764 -27.04 -9.41 40.04
C ARG A 764 -26.53 -10.01 38.73
N ILE A 765 -26.21 -11.31 38.75
CA ILE A 765 -25.69 -12.04 37.58
C ILE A 765 -26.88 -12.67 36.84
N LYS A 766 -27.26 -12.09 35.69
CA LYS A 766 -28.47 -12.46 34.93
C LYS A 766 -28.15 -13.29 33.71
N ASN A 767 -28.97 -14.29 33.41
CA ASN A 767 -28.75 -15.16 32.28
C ASN A 767 -29.26 -14.54 30.95
N ARG A 768 -28.53 -14.74 29.85
CA ARG A 768 -28.93 -14.28 28.51
C ARG A 768 -30.14 -15.04 27.96
N TRP A 769 -30.23 -16.35 28.20
CA TRP A 769 -31.33 -17.19 27.72
C TRP A 769 -32.59 -17.05 28.59
N GLN A 770 -32.45 -17.21 29.91
CA GLN A 770 -33.53 -17.01 30.87
C GLN A 770 -33.44 -15.59 31.45
N THR A 771 -33.88 -14.59 30.68
CA THR A 771 -33.63 -13.15 30.93
C THR A 771 -34.16 -12.59 32.26
N SER A 772 -35.12 -13.27 32.88
CA SER A 772 -35.64 -12.94 34.21
C SER A 772 -34.84 -13.60 35.34
N SER A 773 -34.06 -14.64 35.06
CA SER A 773 -33.37 -15.47 36.05
C SER A 773 -31.98 -14.92 36.40
N MET A 774 -31.65 -15.01 37.69
CA MET A 774 -30.35 -14.62 38.25
C MET A 774 -29.82 -15.65 39.25
N ILE A 775 -28.50 -15.70 39.43
CA ILE A 775 -27.85 -16.62 40.38
C ILE A 775 -28.13 -16.20 41.83
N HIS A 776 -28.57 -17.12 42.69
CA HIS A 776 -28.81 -16.89 44.12
C HIS A 776 -28.48 -18.13 44.99
N ILE A 777 -28.38 -17.93 46.32
CA ILE A 777 -28.16 -19.00 47.31
C ILE A 777 -29.20 -19.05 48.44
N GLU A 778 -30.34 -18.37 48.27
CA GLU A 778 -31.43 -18.24 49.27
C GLU A 778 -31.79 -19.55 50.00
N ASN A 779 -31.94 -20.66 49.27
CA ASN A 779 -32.46 -21.91 49.84
C ASN A 779 -31.41 -22.76 50.59
N LEU A 780 -30.16 -22.28 50.68
CA LEU A 780 -29.07 -22.91 51.42
C LEU A 780 -28.83 -24.41 51.10
N THR A 781 -29.01 -24.81 49.83
CA THR A 781 -28.93 -26.23 49.40
C THR A 781 -27.52 -26.80 49.27
N GLY A 782 -26.49 -25.97 49.46
CA GLY A 782 -25.09 -26.29 49.17
C GLY A 782 -24.66 -25.98 47.72
N TYR A 783 -25.61 -25.74 46.82
CA TYR A 783 -25.35 -25.31 45.43
C TYR A 783 -26.06 -24.00 45.11
N ALA A 784 -25.47 -23.21 44.22
CA ALA A 784 -26.11 -22.03 43.66
C ALA A 784 -27.30 -22.43 42.78
N GLN A 785 -28.35 -21.61 42.81
CA GLN A 785 -29.59 -21.82 42.07
C GLN A 785 -29.89 -20.59 41.21
N TYR A 786 -30.88 -20.71 40.32
CA TYR A 786 -31.33 -19.59 39.51
C TYR A 786 -32.87 -19.48 39.52
N LEU A 787 -33.38 -18.27 39.70
CA LEU A 787 -34.82 -17.95 39.64
C LEU A 787 -35.01 -16.47 39.30
N GLY A 788 -36.18 -16.10 38.80
CA GLY A 788 -36.51 -14.71 38.46
C GLY A 788 -37.29 -13.94 39.52
N GLY A 789 -37.18 -12.61 39.51
CA GLY A 789 -37.92 -11.71 40.40
C GLY A 789 -37.22 -11.29 41.70
N GLN A 790 -35.94 -11.64 41.88
CA GLN A 790 -35.27 -11.60 43.19
C GLN A 790 -34.52 -10.30 43.51
N ASN A 791 -35.09 -9.17 43.12
CA ASN A 791 -34.42 -7.87 43.17
C ASN A 791 -34.05 -7.41 44.58
N ASN A 792 -34.77 -7.90 45.60
CA ASN A 792 -34.59 -7.53 47.01
C ASN A 792 -33.75 -8.54 47.81
N TRP A 793 -33.34 -9.67 47.21
CA TRP A 793 -32.60 -10.70 47.93
C TRP A 793 -31.11 -10.36 47.97
N GLU A 794 -30.54 -10.26 49.18
CA GLU A 794 -29.09 -10.14 49.34
C GLU A 794 -28.38 -11.42 48.91
N SER A 795 -29.07 -12.58 48.96
CA SER A 795 -28.55 -13.86 48.48
C SER A 795 -28.36 -13.92 46.96
N ALA A 796 -28.95 -12.99 46.20
CA ALA A 796 -28.80 -12.84 44.76
C ALA A 796 -27.82 -11.72 44.35
N GLN A 797 -27.18 -11.07 45.33
CA GLN A 797 -26.24 -9.97 45.11
C GLN A 797 -24.81 -10.43 45.30
N TRP A 798 -23.96 -10.12 44.33
CA TRP A 798 -22.60 -10.63 44.21
C TRP A 798 -21.60 -9.49 44.04
N LEU A 799 -20.43 -9.64 44.65
CA LEU A 799 -19.28 -8.79 44.44
C LEU A 799 -18.22 -9.59 43.69
N PHE A 800 -17.80 -9.06 42.54
CA PHE A 800 -16.68 -9.56 41.78
C PHE A 800 -15.39 -8.98 42.39
N GLU A 801 -14.75 -9.74 43.27
CA GLU A 801 -13.47 -9.35 43.88
C GLU A 801 -12.33 -9.84 43.00
N ALA A 802 -11.45 -8.93 42.56
CA ALA A 802 -10.34 -9.29 41.69
C ALA A 802 -9.41 -10.32 42.37
N ALA A 803 -9.17 -11.45 41.70
CA ALA A 803 -8.38 -12.55 42.24
C ALA A 803 -7.05 -12.70 41.47
N PRO A 804 -5.88 -12.74 42.15
CA PRO A 804 -4.61 -13.02 41.51
C PRO A 804 -4.51 -14.50 41.10
N GLN A 805 -3.90 -14.75 39.93
CA GLN A 805 -3.58 -16.09 39.46
C GLN A 805 -2.43 -16.67 40.30
N SER A 806 -2.63 -17.83 40.92
CA SER A 806 -1.55 -18.65 41.48
C SER A 806 -1.40 -19.88 40.60
N ARG A 807 -0.42 -19.89 39.71
CA ARG A 807 0.12 -21.15 39.15
C ARG A 807 1.35 -21.51 39.95
N ASN A 808 1.30 -22.66 40.62
CA ASN A 808 2.51 -23.33 41.11
C ASN A 808 3.35 -23.71 39.89
N SER A 809 4.43 -22.96 39.67
CA SER A 809 5.50 -23.30 38.74
C SER A 809 6.50 -24.19 39.47
N THR A 810 6.38 -25.51 39.33
CA THR A 810 7.57 -26.37 39.37
C THR A 810 8.12 -26.40 37.95
N VAL A 811 9.12 -25.55 37.74
CA VAL A 811 10.03 -25.63 36.60
C VAL A 811 10.92 -26.83 36.85
N GLU A 812 10.73 -27.91 36.12
CA GLU A 812 11.88 -28.67 35.64
C GLU A 812 12.16 -28.21 34.22
N GLU A 813 13.34 -27.63 34.07
CA GLU A 813 13.96 -27.22 32.84
C GLU A 813 14.25 -28.49 32.01
N LEU A 814 13.49 -28.72 30.93
CA LEU A 814 13.86 -29.68 29.90
C LEU A 814 14.30 -28.92 28.65
N THR A 815 15.61 -28.77 28.58
CA THR A 815 16.48 -28.75 27.40
C THR A 815 15.80 -28.79 26.02
N ALA A 816 16.22 -27.86 25.16
CA ALA A 816 16.11 -28.00 23.72
C ALA A 816 16.78 -29.30 23.25
N GLU A 817 15.98 -30.25 22.76
CA GLU A 817 16.19 -31.22 21.65
C GLU A 817 15.32 -32.46 21.87
N ASN A 818 14.28 -32.68 21.03
CA ASN A 818 13.82 -34.02 20.55
C ASN A 818 12.53 -34.06 19.70
N ASN A 819 12.19 -33.00 18.95
CA ASN A 819 11.09 -33.08 17.95
C ASN A 819 11.35 -34.07 16.78
N ALA A 820 12.47 -34.80 16.80
CA ALA A 820 12.89 -35.78 15.80
C ALA A 820 12.24 -37.17 15.96
N LEU A 821 11.71 -37.51 17.15
CA LEU A 821 11.24 -38.88 17.43
C LEU A 821 9.72 -39.08 17.25
N ILE A 822 8.90 -38.02 17.36
CA ILE A 822 7.47 -38.10 17.04
C ILE A 822 7.28 -38.06 15.52
N THR A 823 6.86 -39.18 14.94
CA THR A 823 6.75 -39.35 13.48
C THR A 823 5.37 -39.84 13.06
N ILE A 824 4.97 -39.46 11.85
CA ILE A 824 3.80 -40.01 11.17
C ILE A 824 4.25 -40.74 9.91
N TYR A 825 3.91 -42.02 9.79
CA TYR A 825 4.31 -42.82 8.64
C TYR A 825 3.33 -43.98 8.36
N PRO A 826 3.16 -44.40 7.11
CA PRO A 826 3.68 -43.75 5.90
C PRO A 826 2.99 -42.40 5.66
N ASN A 827 3.74 -41.47 5.06
CA ASN A 827 3.23 -40.16 4.66
C ASN A 827 3.76 -39.86 3.24
N PRO A 828 2.97 -40.06 2.18
CA PRO A 828 1.51 -40.18 2.19
C PRO A 828 0.96 -41.44 2.87
N SER A 829 -0.20 -41.31 3.54
CA SER A 829 -1.00 -42.42 4.06
C SER A 829 -1.40 -43.35 2.91
N ILE A 830 -1.37 -44.67 3.17
CA ILE A 830 -1.76 -45.73 2.23
C ILE A 830 -2.78 -46.63 2.91
N ASN A 831 -3.69 -47.25 2.14
CA ASN A 831 -4.72 -48.15 2.67
C ASN A 831 -5.58 -47.55 3.79
N ASN A 832 -5.84 -46.23 3.74
CA ASN A 832 -6.64 -45.54 4.75
C ASN A 832 -6.05 -45.61 6.18
N GLU A 833 -4.74 -45.72 6.31
CA GLU A 833 -4.05 -45.84 7.61
C GLU A 833 -2.70 -45.12 7.65
N PHE A 834 -2.38 -44.54 8.80
CA PHE A 834 -1.03 -44.07 9.14
C PHE A 834 -0.74 -44.38 10.61
N ASN A 835 0.54 -44.55 10.93
CA ASN A 835 1.02 -44.76 12.30
C ASN A 835 1.52 -43.45 12.88
N ILE A 836 1.38 -43.32 14.20
CA ILE A 836 2.00 -42.27 14.98
C ILE A 836 2.94 -42.92 15.99
N THR A 837 4.22 -42.56 15.92
CA THR A 837 5.20 -42.92 16.95
C THR A 837 5.31 -41.78 17.94
N MET A 838 5.09 -42.07 19.21
CA MET A 838 5.15 -41.18 20.36
C MET A 838 6.03 -41.83 21.43
N PRO A 839 7.36 -41.88 21.22
CA PRO A 839 8.26 -42.61 22.11
C PRO A 839 8.44 -41.94 23.48
N GLU A 840 7.94 -40.71 23.62
CA GLU A 840 8.00 -39.91 24.84
C GLU A 840 6.70 -39.96 25.67
N LEU A 841 5.66 -40.66 25.20
CA LEU A 841 4.39 -40.79 25.93
C LEU A 841 4.56 -41.75 27.12
N GLN A 842 4.37 -41.25 28.34
CA GLN A 842 4.58 -42.04 29.55
C GLN A 842 3.43 -43.03 29.81
N PRO A 843 3.69 -44.18 30.45
CA PRO A 843 2.64 -45.15 30.78
C PRO A 843 1.54 -44.52 31.66
N GLY A 844 0.31 -44.50 31.15
CA GLY A 844 -0.85 -43.92 31.84
C GLY A 844 -1.34 -42.60 31.25
N ASP A 845 -0.50 -41.91 30.46
CA ASP A 845 -0.88 -40.70 29.76
C ASP A 845 -1.75 -40.99 28.53
N VAL A 846 -2.56 -40.01 28.14
CA VAL A 846 -3.39 -40.07 26.94
C VAL A 846 -2.99 -38.92 26.01
N ALA A 847 -2.50 -39.27 24.83
CA ALA A 847 -2.34 -38.32 23.73
C ALA A 847 -3.67 -38.19 22.96
N THR A 848 -4.10 -36.96 22.73
CA THR A 848 -5.21 -36.61 21.84
C THR A 848 -4.63 -36.18 20.49
N ILE A 849 -5.03 -36.89 19.45
CA ILE A 849 -4.64 -36.65 18.07
C ILE A 849 -5.83 -36.07 17.32
N THR A 850 -5.64 -34.90 16.75
CA THR A 850 -6.66 -34.16 16.00
C THR A 850 -6.17 -33.98 14.57
N VAL A 851 -6.94 -34.43 13.58
CA VAL A 851 -6.68 -34.15 12.17
C VAL A 851 -7.63 -33.09 11.67
N THR A 852 -7.08 -32.09 10.99
CA THR A 852 -7.78 -30.90 10.51
C THR A 852 -7.56 -30.75 9.01
N ASP A 853 -8.60 -30.42 8.25
CA ASP A 853 -8.47 -30.05 6.85
C ASP A 853 -7.85 -28.65 6.67
N ILE A 854 -7.51 -28.27 5.43
CA ILE A 854 -6.86 -26.99 5.12
C ILE A 854 -7.70 -25.76 5.46
N ASN A 855 -9.00 -25.92 5.68
CA ASN A 855 -9.91 -24.84 6.07
C ASN A 855 -10.07 -24.74 7.60
N GLY A 856 -9.29 -25.52 8.36
CA GLY A 856 -9.32 -25.50 9.82
C GLY A 856 -10.43 -26.36 10.44
N ARG A 857 -11.18 -27.14 9.65
CA ARG A 857 -12.23 -28.01 10.19
C ARG A 857 -11.64 -29.32 10.70
N GLN A 858 -11.95 -29.66 11.95
CA GLN A 858 -11.59 -30.94 12.55
C GLN A 858 -12.35 -32.08 11.84
N VAL A 859 -11.60 -33.03 11.27
CA VAL A 859 -12.13 -34.14 10.48
C VAL A 859 -11.88 -35.51 11.13
N LEU A 860 -10.97 -35.60 12.10
CA LEU A 860 -10.73 -36.82 12.89
C LEU A 860 -10.21 -36.44 14.29
N VAL A 861 -10.68 -37.13 15.33
CA VAL A 861 -10.04 -37.11 16.66
C VAL A 861 -9.85 -38.54 17.13
N ASN A 862 -8.67 -38.83 17.66
CA ASN A 862 -8.31 -40.13 18.17
C ASN A 862 -7.51 -39.97 19.47
N LYS A 863 -7.75 -40.84 20.46
CA LYS A 863 -7.01 -40.82 21.73
C LYS A 863 -6.17 -42.10 21.82
N GLN A 864 -4.88 -41.95 22.06
CA GLN A 864 -3.93 -43.05 22.13
C GLN A 864 -3.16 -42.99 23.45
N LYS A 865 -2.99 -44.14 24.09
CA LYS A 865 -2.19 -44.29 25.32
C LYS A 865 -0.75 -44.72 25.04
N GLU A 866 -0.45 -45.05 23.79
CA GLU A 866 0.86 -45.47 23.32
C GLU A 866 0.99 -45.16 21.82
N SER A 867 2.20 -45.37 21.27
CA SER A 867 2.42 -45.29 19.81
C SER A 867 1.51 -46.30 19.10
N GLY A 868 0.84 -45.89 18.03
CA GLY A 868 -0.20 -46.74 17.46
C GLY A 868 -0.68 -46.32 16.08
N ARG A 869 -1.42 -47.26 15.46
CA ARG A 869 -2.01 -47.09 14.15
C ARG A 869 -3.32 -46.32 14.22
N ILE A 870 -3.52 -45.40 13.29
CA ILE A 870 -4.78 -44.70 13.06
C ILE A 870 -5.33 -45.06 11.68
N THR A 871 -6.52 -45.63 11.65
CA THR A 871 -7.31 -45.86 10.43
C THR A 871 -8.28 -44.70 10.20
N HIS A 872 -8.49 -44.28 8.96
CA HIS A 872 -9.30 -43.11 8.61
C HIS A 872 -10.07 -43.27 7.29
N ASN A 873 -11.12 -42.47 7.09
CA ASN A 873 -11.85 -42.37 5.80
C ASN A 873 -11.69 -40.98 5.15
N LEU A 874 -10.54 -40.32 5.38
CA LEU A 874 -10.25 -39.01 4.81
C LEU A 874 -10.16 -39.09 3.27
N ALA A 875 -10.66 -38.05 2.60
CA ALA A 875 -10.50 -37.92 1.15
C ALA A 875 -9.05 -37.62 0.77
N THR A 876 -8.69 -37.86 -0.50
CA THR A 876 -7.39 -37.46 -1.03
C THR A 876 -7.16 -35.97 -0.81
N GLY A 877 -6.05 -35.60 -0.16
CA GLY A 877 -5.82 -34.22 0.26
C GLY A 877 -4.66 -34.04 1.23
N VAL A 878 -4.44 -32.78 1.64
CA VAL A 878 -3.45 -32.41 2.64
C VAL A 878 -4.17 -32.04 3.94
N TYR A 879 -3.67 -32.55 5.06
CA TYR A 879 -4.23 -32.35 6.39
C TYR A 879 -3.13 -31.96 7.39
N ILE A 880 -3.54 -31.38 8.51
CA ILE A 880 -2.69 -31.11 9.66
C ILE A 880 -3.09 -32.06 10.79
N VAL A 881 -2.12 -32.76 11.37
CA VAL A 881 -2.29 -33.66 12.52
C VAL A 881 -1.66 -33.01 13.75
N SER A 882 -2.47 -32.64 14.72
CA SER A 882 -2.04 -32.10 16.01
C SER A 882 -2.09 -33.20 17.07
N ILE A 883 -0.98 -33.46 17.75
CA ILE A 883 -0.82 -34.50 18.77
C ILE A 883 -0.55 -33.79 20.09
N ASN A 884 -1.47 -33.90 21.04
CA ASN A 884 -1.45 -33.22 22.32
C ASN A 884 -1.51 -34.21 23.48
N SER A 885 -0.54 -34.18 24.37
CA SER A 885 -0.57 -34.86 25.67
C SER A 885 -0.18 -33.87 26.77
N GLY A 886 -0.20 -34.30 28.03
CA GLY A 886 0.37 -33.50 29.12
C GLY A 886 1.89 -33.27 28.97
N ALA A 887 2.57 -34.11 28.19
CA ALA A 887 4.02 -34.09 28.01
C ALA A 887 4.48 -33.34 26.74
N PHE A 888 3.68 -33.30 25.67
CA PHE A 888 4.08 -32.69 24.40
C PHE A 888 2.89 -32.19 23.57
N ASN A 889 3.13 -31.16 22.74
CA ASN A 889 2.17 -30.62 21.77
C ASN A 889 2.86 -30.43 20.41
N VAL A 890 2.59 -31.32 19.45
CA VAL A 890 3.28 -31.39 18.16
C VAL A 890 2.30 -31.37 17.00
N SER A 891 2.62 -30.64 15.93
CA SER A 891 1.84 -30.63 14.68
C SER A 891 2.64 -31.21 13.51
N LYS A 892 2.04 -32.09 12.71
CA LYS A 892 2.64 -32.72 11.52
C LYS A 892 1.71 -32.64 10.31
N LYS A 893 2.27 -32.54 9.10
CA LYS A 893 1.52 -32.57 7.84
C LYS A 893 1.23 -34.01 7.42
N LEU A 894 -0.02 -34.37 7.18
CA LEU A 894 -0.42 -35.65 6.60
C LEU A 894 -0.89 -35.47 5.15
N ILE A 895 -0.39 -36.28 4.23
CA ILE A 895 -0.88 -36.38 2.86
C ILE A 895 -1.68 -37.67 2.75
N VAL A 896 -2.94 -37.58 2.31
CA VAL A 896 -3.79 -38.74 2.01
C VAL A 896 -3.85 -38.88 0.49
N LYS A 897 -3.51 -40.06 -0.03
CA LYS A 897 -3.52 -40.36 -1.46
C LYS A 897 -4.75 -41.17 -1.85
#